data_AF-A0A352HQG9-F1
#
_entry.id   AF-A0A352HQG9-F1
#
_cell.length_a   1.000
_cell.length_b   1.000
_cell.length_c   1.000
_cell.angle_alpha   90.00
_cell.angle_beta   90.00
_cell.angle_gamma   90.00
#
_symmetry.space_group_name_H-M   'P 1'
#
loop_
_entity.id
_entity.type
_entity.pdbx_description
1 polymer ?
#
loop_
_entity_poly.entity_id
_entity_poly.type
_entity_poly.pdbx_seq_one_letter_code
_entity_poly.pdbx_strand_id
1 'polypeptide(L)'
;MRLVIQRVGLLLAMLAAILPAAAYDFEVDGIYYNITSMSDLEVGVTYRSLDNNSDWRGRDNDSYSGHVKIPATVNYNNKTFTVTSIEESAFGGESSRTQYGTGWYGNGCSIFSVELPSTIRTIRTAAFQGCTYLSAIGLPPNLTSIGRDAFYRSGLVSINIPDGVSFIGGAAFSSCDLKQVVLGKGLSSIGEKAFANNSSLTEVFCTAANSPSGWNSTTFEKAHSALEVYVPRLRNYGDVSGNIVQYLSYSTNGVNYVSSNYAVLKFGYSGQPHTILWKNNLKAYACEISEDDCNTEVGVGSYTKVFSVKYSNGIDLTIDVPCFYEITPAPMTLTVNNAQREYGEPNPVFTYSITGFVNGETEQSIGATPTFECEANKFSKVGDYRILASMNVPNYEVTYEYGTLSVLKAPITVSVANASKVYGEKNPQFEMSYSGLKNDEKTPSWSKKPTFKTIATEQSGAGQYEVNAEGGESPNYDVKTYSPGMLTISKRELTAKAVDCERYYGDANPDFKVSYVGFVNGDDETSINTAPSVQCEATPESSVGAYPLKIAGGFADNYSFTYQDGQMSVKKAPLTVGVVNSTKVYGEENPQFELSYSGLKNGEETPAWSEQPTFKTKASQFSGAGEYDVTVAGGVAPNYDVTAYTPGKLTITKRNLVVKAVDYSRYYGVPNPDFKVSYIGFINGDTRAVISVDPKAECEATIESNVGTYPITVSGGFDDNYNFEYQNGSLEVKPREVGWKNVYNYVTYNDMSLSTRDDYFNYRPVVEGDYDDDVFKIELWYLDGDNRMTNHVTTIADGEYAGNYVSTDPDRPMNVGKYIFNLVPTGTNPNYTANPSQAFVTVTPASNYLEWNASEPIKMKVGETVDLGISYQANIWCKFETDYDSELMTLTSKDVIGKEPHWYATGVKEGETTLTFGINCLKNDMGFYDFTDCEAISKKIIVEPISGIDSAAVDCDNLFVTTQNGEVIVHNAPEKSIVRVFALTGTLITETTDKTIRNLSAGMYIVVVDGKSFKINIR
;
A
#
# COMPACT_ATOMS: atom_id res chain seq x y z
N MET A 1 53.00 -15.17 98.47
CA MET A 1 52.48 -13.90 99.01
C MET A 1 51.09 -14.01 99.65
N ARG A 2 50.01 -14.50 98.97
CA ARG A 2 48.67 -14.59 99.59
C ARG A 2 48.61 -15.34 100.95
N LEU A 3 49.31 -16.47 101.12
CA LEU A 3 49.43 -17.15 102.42
C LEU A 3 50.30 -16.44 103.48
N VAL A 4 51.08 -15.42 103.10
CA VAL A 4 51.88 -14.59 104.04
C VAL A 4 50.99 -13.51 104.66
N ILE A 5 50.11 -12.91 103.84
CA ILE A 5 49.16 -11.87 104.27
C ILE A 5 48.25 -12.40 105.40
N GLN A 6 47.75 -13.63 105.30
CA GLN A 6 46.96 -14.26 106.35
C GLN A 6 47.72 -14.63 107.64
N ARG A 7 49.07 -14.60 107.66
CA ARG A 7 49.87 -15.00 108.83
C ARG A 7 50.55 -13.85 109.58
N VAL A 8 50.55 -12.63 109.04
CA VAL A 8 51.05 -11.42 109.75
C VAL A 8 49.91 -10.52 110.24
N GLY A 9 48.68 -10.68 109.73
CA GLY A 9 47.48 -10.09 110.34
C GLY A 9 47.27 -10.50 111.81
N LEU A 10 47.72 -11.71 112.20
CA LEU A 10 47.76 -12.15 113.61
C LEU A 10 48.90 -11.51 114.42
N LEU A 11 49.95 -11.01 113.78
CA LEU A 11 51.12 -10.43 114.47
C LEU A 11 50.86 -8.98 114.89
N LEU A 12 50.19 -8.20 114.02
CA LEU A 12 49.72 -6.85 114.35
C LEU A 12 48.66 -6.86 115.46
N ALA A 13 47.81 -7.90 115.51
CA ALA A 13 46.85 -8.08 116.60
C ALA A 13 47.51 -8.31 117.98
N MET A 14 48.80 -8.67 118.03
CA MET A 14 49.56 -8.85 119.29
C MET A 14 50.38 -7.63 119.71
N LEU A 15 50.35 -6.52 118.95
CA LEU A 15 50.91 -5.23 119.38
C LEU A 15 49.87 -4.30 120.04
N ALA A 16 48.63 -4.76 120.20
CA ALA A 16 47.59 -4.09 120.98
C ALA A 16 47.83 -4.27 122.50
N ALA A 17 48.89 -3.66 123.03
CA ALA A 17 49.34 -3.83 124.41
C ALA A 17 49.61 -2.49 125.13
N ILE A 18 48.55 -1.96 125.75
CA ILE A 18 48.60 -1.03 126.91
C ILE A 18 49.34 0.32 126.68
N LEU A 19 48.64 1.26 126.03
CA LEU A 19 48.72 2.68 126.35
C LEU A 19 47.27 3.24 126.44
N PRO A 20 46.99 4.24 127.30
CA PRO A 20 45.68 4.88 127.34
C PRO A 20 45.47 5.71 126.07
N ALA A 21 44.23 5.76 125.57
CA ALA A 21 43.88 6.57 124.42
C ALA A 21 43.92 8.06 124.79
N ALA A 22 44.93 8.78 124.29
CA ALA A 22 44.94 10.24 124.31
C ALA A 22 43.92 10.79 123.29
N ALA A 23 43.39 11.99 123.54
CA ALA A 23 42.47 12.66 122.62
C ALA A 23 43.16 13.36 121.42
N TYR A 24 44.49 13.25 121.36
CA TYR A 24 45.37 13.77 120.32
C TYR A 24 46.49 12.74 120.06
N ASP A 25 46.95 12.63 118.81
CA ASP A 25 48.08 11.75 118.45
C ASP A 25 49.43 12.35 118.89
N PHE A 26 49.62 13.66 118.74
CA PHE A 26 50.82 14.37 119.17
C PHE A 26 50.59 15.87 119.42
N GLU A 27 51.55 16.52 120.08
CA GLU A 27 51.59 17.95 120.38
C GLU A 27 52.90 18.55 119.87
N VAL A 28 52.82 19.75 119.28
CA VAL A 28 53.98 20.58 118.90
C VAL A 28 53.64 22.06 119.12
N ASP A 29 54.56 22.79 119.76
CA ASP A 29 54.48 24.22 120.03
C ASP A 29 53.18 24.66 120.75
N GLY A 30 52.63 23.79 121.61
CA GLY A 30 51.39 24.02 122.33
C GLY A 30 50.10 23.75 121.54
N ILE A 31 50.21 23.20 120.31
CA ILE A 31 49.08 22.82 119.47
C ILE A 31 48.97 21.29 119.40
N TYR A 32 47.76 20.78 119.61
CA TYR A 32 47.44 19.35 119.63
C TYR A 32 46.92 18.91 118.26
N TYR A 33 47.38 17.76 117.76
CA TYR A 33 47.09 17.26 116.42
C TYR A 33 46.57 15.83 116.42
N ASN A 34 45.62 15.54 115.52
CA ASN A 34 45.22 14.19 115.12
C ASN A 34 45.66 13.92 113.67
N ILE A 35 46.14 12.72 113.37
CA ILE A 35 46.56 12.31 112.02
C ILE A 35 45.32 11.94 111.21
N THR A 36 44.86 12.87 110.37
CA THR A 36 43.69 12.71 109.52
C THR A 36 43.97 11.85 108.29
N SER A 37 45.23 11.81 107.83
CA SER A 37 45.70 10.79 106.89
C SER A 37 47.17 10.41 107.09
N MET A 38 47.43 9.13 107.35
CA MET A 38 48.77 8.54 107.38
C MET A 38 49.39 8.29 106.00
N SER A 39 48.58 8.21 104.93
CA SER A 39 49.05 8.04 103.55
C SER A 39 49.49 9.36 102.94
N ASP A 40 48.70 10.41 103.15
CA ASP A 40 48.85 11.72 102.51
C ASP A 40 49.64 12.70 103.39
N LEU A 41 50.02 12.26 104.59
CA LEU A 41 50.68 13.04 105.65
C LEU A 41 49.85 14.29 105.99
N GLU A 42 48.59 14.08 106.35
CA GLU A 42 47.68 15.14 106.78
C GLU A 42 47.32 15.01 108.26
N VAL A 43 47.19 16.17 108.91
CA VAL A 43 46.74 16.31 110.30
C VAL A 43 45.66 17.38 110.44
N GLY A 44 44.84 17.24 111.46
CA GLY A 44 43.89 18.25 111.90
C GLY A 44 44.19 18.74 113.31
N VAL A 45 43.98 20.03 113.57
CA VAL A 45 44.14 20.60 114.92
C VAL A 45 42.97 20.16 115.80
N THR A 46 43.28 19.63 116.99
CA THR A 46 42.34 19.12 117.99
C THR A 46 42.61 19.78 119.36
N TYR A 47 41.90 19.35 120.40
CA TYR A 47 42.04 19.81 121.78
C TYR A 47 42.71 18.75 122.69
N ARG A 48 43.11 19.16 123.90
CA ARG A 48 43.62 18.26 124.94
C ARG A 48 42.51 17.89 125.91
N SER A 49 41.96 16.67 125.81
CA SER A 49 41.12 16.13 126.89
C SER A 49 41.99 15.88 128.12
N LEU A 50 41.61 16.46 129.27
CA LEU A 50 42.37 16.36 130.52
C LEU A 50 41.96 15.17 131.40
N ASP A 51 40.77 14.62 131.22
CA ASP A 51 40.24 13.50 132.01
C ASP A 51 39.73 12.34 131.14
N ASN A 52 39.88 11.12 131.67
CA ASN A 52 39.41 9.85 131.09
C ASN A 52 38.08 9.37 131.69
N ASN A 53 37.30 10.27 132.32
CA ASN A 53 36.02 9.93 132.93
C ASN A 53 34.85 10.21 131.97
N SER A 54 33.91 9.27 131.85
CA SER A 54 32.85 9.30 130.84
C SER A 54 31.57 10.02 131.28
N ASP A 55 31.65 11.08 132.10
CA ASP A 55 30.51 11.97 132.38
C ASP A 55 30.61 13.23 131.52
N TRP A 56 29.53 13.53 130.81
CA TRP A 56 29.45 14.47 129.68
C TRP A 56 29.24 15.92 130.13
N ARG A 57 29.74 16.28 131.31
CA ARG A 57 29.25 17.43 132.09
C ARG A 57 30.37 18.30 132.63
N GLY A 58 30.79 19.28 131.81
CA GLY A 58 31.78 20.29 132.17
C GLY A 58 33.13 20.03 131.51
N ARG A 59 33.30 20.54 130.28
CA ARG A 59 34.60 20.70 129.64
C ARG A 59 34.69 22.13 129.10
N ASP A 60 35.14 23.03 129.96
CA ASP A 60 35.72 24.31 129.52
C ASP A 60 37.03 23.97 128.78
N ASN A 61 37.19 24.44 127.55
CA ASN A 61 38.30 24.01 126.69
C ASN A 61 39.53 24.90 126.86
N ASP A 62 40.17 24.78 128.02
CA ASP A 62 41.40 25.51 128.39
C ASP A 62 42.65 25.12 127.55
N SER A 63 42.50 24.28 126.52
CA SER A 63 43.60 23.92 125.60
C SER A 63 44.20 25.13 124.88
N TYR A 64 43.39 26.17 124.64
CA TYR A 64 43.77 27.33 123.83
C TYR A 64 43.23 28.64 124.41
N SER A 65 44.10 29.64 124.49
CA SER A 65 43.73 31.00 124.90
C SER A 65 44.59 32.05 124.19
N GLY A 66 44.15 33.29 124.16
CA GLY A 66 44.91 34.39 123.56
C GLY A 66 44.90 34.38 122.03
N HIS A 67 46.08 34.51 121.41
CA HIS A 67 46.25 34.53 119.96
C HIS A 67 46.85 33.21 119.49
N VAL A 68 46.14 32.45 118.66
CA VAL A 68 46.61 31.16 118.13
C VAL A 68 47.06 31.32 116.67
N LYS A 69 48.25 30.83 116.34
CA LYS A 69 48.77 30.80 114.97
C LYS A 69 48.99 29.36 114.54
N ILE A 70 48.15 28.86 113.64
CA ILE A 70 48.22 27.48 113.18
C ILE A 70 49.25 27.39 112.04
N PRO A 71 50.29 26.53 112.14
CA PRO A 71 51.28 26.38 111.08
C PRO A 71 50.68 25.59 109.90
N ALA A 72 51.16 25.86 108.68
CA ALA A 72 50.72 25.12 107.49
C ALA A 72 51.19 23.65 107.48
N THR A 73 52.31 23.37 108.14
CA THR A 73 52.90 22.05 108.30
C THR A 73 53.50 21.87 109.68
N VAL A 74 53.59 20.63 110.16
CA VAL A 74 54.15 20.26 111.47
C VAL A 74 55.02 19.01 111.34
N ASN A 75 56.11 18.92 112.09
CA ASN A 75 57.06 17.80 112.04
C ASN A 75 56.87 16.85 113.22
N TYR A 76 56.62 15.56 112.95
CA TYR A 76 56.47 14.52 113.96
C TYR A 76 57.06 13.19 113.46
N ASN A 77 57.82 12.49 114.29
CA ASN A 77 58.49 11.21 113.98
C ASN A 77 59.20 11.19 112.60
N ASN A 78 60.03 12.22 112.34
CA ASN A 78 60.76 12.44 111.07
C ASN A 78 59.88 12.51 109.80
N LYS A 79 58.59 12.83 109.94
CA LYS A 79 57.67 13.15 108.85
C LYS A 79 57.16 14.58 109.00
N THR A 80 57.03 15.29 107.88
CA THR A 80 56.30 16.56 107.80
C THR A 80 54.86 16.27 107.43
N PHE A 81 53.92 16.64 108.29
CA PHE A 81 52.48 16.57 108.03
C PHE A 81 51.97 17.95 107.63
N THR A 82 50.99 17.99 106.74
CA THR A 82 50.25 19.20 106.34
C THR A 82 49.04 19.37 107.23
N VAL A 83 48.81 20.58 107.76
CA VAL A 83 47.64 20.87 108.58
C VAL A 83 46.47 21.24 107.66
N THR A 84 45.51 20.35 107.49
CA THR A 84 44.43 20.46 106.49
C THR A 84 43.02 20.59 107.08
N SER A 85 42.86 20.45 108.39
CA SER A 85 41.58 20.65 109.05
C SER A 85 41.66 21.25 110.46
N ILE A 86 40.56 21.87 110.88
CA ILE A 86 40.26 22.12 112.29
C ILE A 86 39.23 21.08 112.70
N GLU A 87 39.57 20.22 113.67
CA GLU A 87 38.77 19.06 114.07
C GLU A 87 37.61 19.43 115.00
N GLU A 88 36.80 18.42 115.35
CA GLU A 88 35.59 18.59 116.14
C GLU A 88 35.89 19.16 117.54
N SER A 89 35.23 20.27 117.87
CA SER A 89 35.42 21.04 119.12
C SER A 89 36.87 21.47 119.42
N ALA A 90 37.76 21.60 118.41
CA ALA A 90 39.17 21.89 118.62
C ALA A 90 39.44 23.14 119.48
N PHE A 91 38.74 24.25 119.21
CA PHE A 91 38.75 25.46 120.03
C PHE A 91 37.44 25.69 120.78
N GLY A 92 36.36 25.00 120.40
CA GLY A 92 35.05 25.18 121.00
C GLY A 92 34.93 24.57 122.40
N GLY A 93 33.97 25.09 123.18
CA GLY A 93 33.63 24.57 124.51
C GLY A 93 32.19 24.91 124.91
N GLU A 94 31.49 23.96 125.54
CA GLU A 94 30.08 24.11 125.91
C GLU A 94 29.91 24.67 127.33
N SER A 95 29.37 25.88 127.43
CA SER A 95 28.99 26.51 128.71
C SER A 95 28.04 25.59 129.50
N SER A 96 28.52 25.00 130.61
CA SER A 96 27.72 24.01 131.34
C SER A 96 26.42 24.59 131.92
N ARG A 97 25.31 23.87 131.74
CA ARG A 97 24.01 24.25 132.28
C ARG A 97 23.89 23.81 133.74
N THR A 98 24.36 24.65 134.66
CA THR A 98 24.19 24.43 136.10
C THR A 98 22.70 24.30 136.46
N GLN A 99 22.39 23.49 137.49
CA GLN A 99 21.04 22.96 137.72
C GLN A 99 20.03 23.97 138.29
N TYR A 100 20.36 25.26 138.39
CA TYR A 100 19.50 26.29 139.00
C TYR A 100 19.53 27.63 138.23
N GLY A 101 18.45 27.89 137.47
CA GLY A 101 17.96 29.26 137.22
C GLY A 101 18.71 30.17 136.22
N THR A 102 18.19 30.26 135.00
CA THR A 102 18.19 31.50 134.18
C THR A 102 19.51 32.28 134.04
N GLY A 103 20.53 31.67 133.43
CA GLY A 103 21.70 32.39 132.91
C GLY A 103 22.68 31.48 132.18
N TRP A 104 23.15 31.87 130.99
CA TRP A 104 24.24 31.20 130.27
C TRP A 104 25.54 31.99 130.49
N TYR A 105 26.16 31.81 131.66
CA TYR A 105 27.37 32.52 132.08
C TYR A 105 28.56 31.56 132.18
N GLY A 106 29.15 31.20 131.03
CA GLY A 106 30.38 30.41 130.95
C GLY A 106 31.12 30.69 129.64
N ASN A 107 32.32 31.25 129.74
CA ASN A 107 33.16 31.63 128.60
C ASN A 107 33.90 30.39 128.05
N GLY A 108 33.21 29.54 127.29
CA GLY A 108 33.71 28.20 126.92
C GLY A 108 34.97 28.15 126.04
N CYS A 109 35.43 29.30 125.52
CA CYS A 109 36.62 29.43 124.67
C CYS A 109 37.29 30.80 124.88
N SER A 110 38.61 30.81 125.09
CA SER A 110 39.39 31.99 125.53
C SER A 110 40.31 32.60 124.45
N ILE A 111 40.02 32.37 123.16
CA ILE A 111 40.82 32.91 122.04
C ILE A 111 40.30 34.28 121.57
N PHE A 112 41.20 35.22 121.30
CA PHE A 112 40.91 36.53 120.72
C PHE A 112 41.06 36.54 119.19
N SER A 113 42.00 35.77 118.65
CA SER A 113 42.18 35.59 117.21
C SER A 113 42.80 34.24 116.89
N VAL A 114 42.50 33.72 115.70
CA VAL A 114 43.18 32.56 115.11
C VAL A 114 43.66 32.90 113.70
N GLU A 115 44.93 32.62 113.41
CA GLU A 115 45.46 32.63 112.04
C GLU A 115 45.36 31.23 111.44
N LEU A 116 44.57 31.09 110.36
CA LEU A 116 44.43 29.83 109.61
C LEU A 116 45.37 29.82 108.39
N PRO A 117 46.17 28.77 108.17
CA PRO A 117 46.98 28.64 106.97
C PRO A 117 46.12 28.26 105.76
N SER A 118 46.59 28.61 104.56
CA SER A 118 45.92 28.30 103.28
C SER A 118 45.83 26.80 102.97
N THR A 119 46.42 25.93 103.79
CA THR A 119 46.32 24.47 103.70
C THR A 119 45.03 23.90 104.29
N ILE A 120 44.32 24.64 105.15
CA ILE A 120 43.04 24.18 105.73
C ILE A 120 41.97 24.09 104.64
N ARG A 121 41.40 22.90 104.49
CA ARG A 121 40.30 22.58 103.56
C ARG A 121 38.95 22.39 104.25
N THR A 122 38.93 22.08 105.55
CA THR A 122 37.72 21.82 106.32
C THR A 122 37.80 22.38 107.73
N ILE A 123 36.71 23.02 108.18
CA ILE A 123 36.47 23.34 109.60
C ILE A 123 35.32 22.44 110.05
N ARG A 124 35.52 21.57 111.05
CA ARG A 124 34.54 20.55 111.45
C ARG A 124 33.48 21.07 112.42
N THR A 125 32.62 20.15 112.87
CA THR A 125 31.55 20.37 113.84
C THR A 125 32.07 21.10 115.08
N ALA A 126 31.35 22.13 115.53
CA ALA A 126 31.63 22.86 116.78
C ALA A 126 33.07 23.43 116.93
N ALA A 127 33.87 23.50 115.86
CA ALA A 127 35.30 23.80 115.91
C ALA A 127 35.69 25.07 116.70
N PHE A 128 34.86 26.11 116.64
CA PHE A 128 34.98 27.40 117.35
C PHE A 128 33.68 27.75 118.12
N GLN A 129 32.91 26.73 118.53
CA GLN A 129 31.66 26.88 119.29
C GLN A 129 31.90 27.63 120.60
N GLY A 130 31.16 28.71 120.84
CA GLY A 130 31.26 29.50 122.07
C GLY A 130 32.51 30.40 122.19
N CYS A 131 33.30 30.57 121.12
CA CYS A 131 34.43 31.52 121.09
C CYS A 131 33.94 32.98 120.98
N THR A 132 33.26 33.46 122.02
CA THR A 132 32.65 34.80 122.11
C THR A 132 33.66 35.95 122.00
N TYR A 133 34.93 35.70 122.28
CA TYR A 133 36.03 36.65 122.14
C TYR A 133 36.63 36.73 120.72
N LEU A 134 36.33 35.75 119.84
CA LEU A 134 36.79 35.73 118.44
C LEU A 134 35.92 36.66 117.59
N SER A 135 36.33 37.92 117.46
CA SER A 135 35.54 38.97 116.79
C SER A 135 35.66 38.97 115.26
N ALA A 136 36.73 38.39 114.71
CA ALA A 136 36.95 38.19 113.28
C ALA A 136 37.81 36.94 113.02
N ILE A 137 37.63 36.30 111.86
CA ILE A 137 38.49 35.20 111.38
C ILE A 137 38.72 35.32 109.87
N GLY A 138 39.96 35.13 109.44
CA GLY A 138 40.30 34.98 108.02
C GLY A 138 40.08 33.54 107.58
N LEU A 139 39.05 33.29 106.76
CA LEU A 139 38.83 31.96 106.18
C LEU A 139 39.78 31.73 104.98
N PRO A 140 40.51 30.59 104.92
CA PRO A 140 41.50 30.36 103.90
C PRO A 140 40.88 30.07 102.52
N PRO A 141 41.52 30.46 101.41
CA PRO A 141 40.93 30.41 100.07
C PRO A 141 40.66 28.98 99.57
N ASN A 142 41.34 27.97 100.12
CA ASN A 142 41.15 26.55 99.80
C ASN A 142 40.13 25.86 100.71
N LEU A 143 39.41 26.59 101.56
CA LEU A 143 38.35 26.06 102.41
C LEU A 143 37.19 25.57 101.53
N THR A 144 36.79 24.31 101.72
CA THR A 144 35.74 23.64 100.92
C THR A 144 34.44 23.44 101.68
N SER A 145 34.50 23.41 103.01
CA SER A 145 33.43 22.93 103.88
C SER A 145 33.55 23.48 105.30
N ILE A 146 32.41 23.92 105.85
CA ILE A 146 32.25 24.41 107.22
C ILE A 146 31.21 23.54 107.93
N GLY A 147 31.56 22.99 109.08
CA GLY A 147 30.77 22.01 109.82
C GLY A 147 29.50 22.56 110.48
N ARG A 148 28.71 21.65 111.06
CA ARG A 148 27.55 22.01 111.89
C ARG A 148 28.02 22.74 113.16
N ASP A 149 27.31 23.78 113.58
CA ASP A 149 27.63 24.56 114.79
C ASP A 149 29.07 25.15 114.84
N ALA A 150 29.80 25.16 113.72
CA ALA A 150 31.26 25.38 113.66
C ALA A 150 31.75 26.69 114.29
N PHE A 151 30.95 27.75 114.24
CA PHE A 151 31.18 29.06 114.86
C PHE A 151 29.99 29.48 115.73
N TYR A 152 29.13 28.55 116.14
CA TYR A 152 27.92 28.83 116.92
C TYR A 152 28.26 29.59 118.20
N ARG A 153 27.70 30.80 118.38
CA ARG A 153 28.04 31.74 119.47
C ARG A 153 29.52 32.16 119.54
N SER A 154 30.19 32.24 118.40
CA SER A 154 31.42 33.03 118.27
C SER A 154 31.10 34.54 118.38
N GLY A 155 32.13 35.40 118.51
CA GLY A 155 31.97 36.86 118.52
C GLY A 155 31.93 37.53 117.13
N LEU A 156 31.77 36.75 116.05
CA LEU A 156 32.04 37.20 114.68
C LEU A 156 31.04 38.26 114.19
N VAL A 157 31.52 39.50 114.04
CA VAL A 157 30.69 40.64 113.56
C VAL A 157 30.52 40.70 112.05
N SER A 158 31.37 40.01 111.28
CA SER A 158 31.21 39.79 109.84
C SER A 158 31.92 38.52 109.41
N ILE A 159 31.52 37.93 108.27
CA ILE A 159 32.22 36.79 107.68
C ILE A 159 32.18 36.84 106.15
N ASN A 160 33.33 36.57 105.54
CA ASN A 160 33.46 36.35 104.10
C ASN A 160 33.74 34.87 103.86
N ILE A 161 32.80 34.17 103.24
CA ILE A 161 32.89 32.75 102.90
C ILE A 161 33.54 32.62 101.51
N PRO A 162 34.76 32.05 101.38
CA PRO A 162 35.48 31.99 100.11
C PRO A 162 34.75 31.24 99.00
N ASP A 163 35.05 31.58 97.74
CA ASP A 163 34.49 30.97 96.53
C ASP A 163 34.59 29.43 96.46
N GLY A 164 35.57 28.83 97.16
CA GLY A 164 35.75 27.37 97.21
C GLY A 164 34.80 26.64 98.18
N VAL A 165 34.10 27.35 99.07
CA VAL A 165 33.24 26.72 100.08
C VAL A 165 31.95 26.24 99.43
N SER A 166 31.84 24.93 99.26
CA SER A 166 30.67 24.26 98.70
C SER A 166 29.54 24.02 99.71
N PHE A 167 29.88 23.88 101.00
CA PHE A 167 28.96 23.45 102.05
C PHE A 167 29.14 24.25 103.35
N ILE A 168 28.02 24.75 103.89
CA ILE A 168 27.92 25.33 105.25
C ILE A 168 26.95 24.48 106.07
N GLY A 169 27.38 23.99 107.23
CA GLY A 169 26.58 23.14 108.12
C GLY A 169 25.41 23.84 108.80
N GLY A 170 24.51 23.04 109.38
CA GLY A 170 23.38 23.56 110.17
C GLY A 170 23.86 24.37 111.37
N ALA A 171 23.20 25.49 111.64
CA ALA A 171 23.53 26.45 112.70
C ALA A 171 25.00 26.95 112.77
N ALA A 172 25.79 26.74 111.70
CA ALA A 172 27.24 26.98 111.68
C ALA A 172 27.67 28.38 112.16
N PHE A 173 26.88 29.41 111.86
CA PHE A 173 27.09 30.80 112.27
C PHE A 173 25.87 31.36 113.03
N SER A 174 25.06 30.51 113.67
CA SER A 174 23.93 31.01 114.46
C SER A 174 24.42 31.74 115.73
N SER A 175 23.75 32.85 116.07
CA SER A 175 23.97 33.63 117.30
C SER A 175 25.37 34.25 117.44
N CYS A 176 25.96 34.78 116.36
CA CYS A 176 27.32 35.37 116.36
C CYS A 176 27.34 36.93 116.42
N ASP A 177 26.20 37.58 116.27
CA ASP A 177 26.05 39.04 116.05
C ASP A 177 26.65 39.57 114.73
N LEU A 178 26.62 38.74 113.68
CA LEU A 178 26.98 39.11 112.32
C LEU A 178 26.16 40.32 111.82
N LYS A 179 26.82 41.25 111.14
CA LYS A 179 26.22 42.44 110.50
C LYS A 179 26.14 42.32 108.97
N GLN A 180 27.16 41.72 108.38
CA GLN A 180 27.29 41.47 106.95
C GLN A 180 27.86 40.07 106.72
N VAL A 181 27.33 39.36 105.73
CA VAL A 181 27.82 38.06 105.26
C VAL A 181 28.06 38.12 103.76
N VAL A 182 29.24 37.64 103.31
CA VAL A 182 29.49 37.36 101.88
C VAL A 182 29.56 35.85 101.68
N LEU A 183 28.84 35.34 100.69
CA LEU A 183 28.75 33.95 100.30
C LEU A 183 29.34 33.78 98.89
N GLY A 184 30.48 33.07 98.82
CA GLY A 184 31.23 32.80 97.60
C GLY A 184 30.49 31.93 96.57
N LYS A 185 30.93 32.00 95.32
CA LYS A 185 30.16 31.52 94.16
C LYS A 185 30.01 30.00 94.06
N GLY A 186 30.88 29.24 94.72
CA GLY A 186 30.83 27.78 94.79
C GLY A 186 29.83 27.21 95.79
N LEU A 187 29.17 28.04 96.60
CA LEU A 187 28.25 27.59 97.64
C LEU A 187 27.05 26.85 97.03
N SER A 188 27.02 25.53 97.22
CA SER A 188 26.00 24.64 96.66
C SER A 188 25.03 24.12 97.71
N SER A 189 25.37 24.19 99.00
CA SER A 189 24.54 23.70 100.09
C SER A 189 24.70 24.49 101.38
N ILE A 190 23.58 24.76 102.06
CA ILE A 190 23.52 25.51 103.32
C ILE A 190 22.55 24.84 104.30
N GLY A 191 23.01 24.58 105.52
CA GLY A 191 22.25 23.87 106.52
C GLY A 191 21.12 24.69 107.16
N GLU A 192 20.18 23.98 107.78
CA GLU A 192 19.10 24.58 108.56
C GLU A 192 19.67 25.56 109.62
N LYS A 193 19.06 26.74 109.76
CA LYS A 193 19.46 27.77 110.73
C LYS A 193 20.91 28.28 110.62
N ALA A 194 21.62 28.06 109.50
CA ALA A 194 23.04 28.38 109.35
C ALA A 194 23.46 29.78 109.84
N PHE A 195 22.65 30.83 109.61
CA PHE A 195 22.88 32.21 110.05
C PHE A 195 21.77 32.74 110.98
N ALA A 196 21.03 31.87 111.66
CA ALA A 196 19.92 32.26 112.53
C ALA A 196 20.36 33.05 113.77
N ASN A 197 19.43 33.83 114.33
CA ASN A 197 19.58 34.60 115.57
C ASN A 197 20.72 35.63 115.54
N ASN A 198 21.10 36.14 114.36
CA ASN A 198 22.03 37.26 114.19
C ASN A 198 21.25 38.57 114.06
N SER A 199 20.81 39.13 115.19
CA SER A 199 19.91 40.29 115.22
C SER A 199 20.46 41.56 114.56
N SER A 200 21.78 41.67 114.38
CA SER A 200 22.43 42.80 113.70
C SER A 200 22.59 42.62 112.18
N LEU A 201 22.20 41.47 111.61
CA LEU A 201 22.48 41.11 110.20
C LEU A 201 21.58 41.87 109.23
N THR A 202 22.13 42.88 108.56
CA THR A 202 21.43 43.76 107.61
C THR A 202 21.74 43.49 106.14
N GLU A 203 22.87 42.86 105.82
CA GLU A 203 23.28 42.60 104.43
C GLU A 203 23.81 41.16 104.25
N VAL A 204 23.33 40.49 103.20
CA VAL A 204 23.89 39.23 102.72
C VAL A 204 24.18 39.34 101.23
N PHE A 205 25.42 39.13 100.82
CA PHE A 205 25.83 39.07 99.41
C PHE A 205 26.01 37.61 99.00
N CYS A 206 25.17 37.08 98.10
CA CYS A 206 25.31 35.72 97.61
C CYS A 206 25.69 35.70 96.13
N THR A 207 26.96 35.40 95.86
CA THR A 207 27.55 35.41 94.50
C THR A 207 27.33 34.13 93.71
N ALA A 208 26.81 33.07 94.35
CA ALA A 208 26.48 31.82 93.67
C ALA A 208 25.36 32.02 92.63
N ALA A 209 25.48 31.37 91.47
CA ALA A 209 24.54 31.56 90.36
C ALA A 209 23.11 31.07 90.65
N ASN A 210 22.94 30.20 91.65
CA ASN A 210 21.67 29.58 92.06
C ASN A 210 21.57 29.50 93.59
N SER A 211 20.36 29.38 94.13
CA SER A 211 20.16 29.15 95.57
C SER A 211 20.90 27.90 96.05
N PRO A 212 21.73 27.99 97.09
CA PRO A 212 22.30 26.82 97.76
C PRO A 212 21.21 25.88 98.27
N SER A 213 21.36 24.57 98.05
CA SER A 213 20.41 23.56 98.52
C SER A 213 20.25 23.65 100.05
N GLY A 214 19.02 23.74 100.54
CA GLY A 214 18.73 23.94 101.96
C GLY A 214 18.52 25.39 102.38
N TRP A 215 18.73 26.37 101.49
CA TRP A 215 18.35 27.77 101.73
C TRP A 215 16.82 27.89 101.91
N ASN A 216 16.37 28.37 103.07
CA ASN A 216 14.94 28.47 103.41
C ASN A 216 14.68 29.54 104.49
N SER A 217 13.42 29.67 104.94
CA SER A 217 13.00 30.66 105.95
C SER A 217 13.64 30.53 107.34
N THR A 218 14.34 29.43 107.62
CA THR A 218 15.15 29.27 108.84
C THR A 218 16.58 29.79 108.68
N THR A 219 17.11 29.93 107.45
CA THR A 219 18.53 30.20 107.20
C THR A 219 18.99 31.52 107.85
N PHE A 220 18.13 32.54 107.82
CA PHE A 220 18.33 33.85 108.46
C PHE A 220 17.24 34.15 109.52
N GLU A 221 16.72 33.11 110.20
CA GLU A 221 15.66 33.25 111.20
C GLU A 221 16.07 34.27 112.28
N LYS A 222 15.26 35.30 112.54
CA LYS A 222 15.57 36.40 113.49
C LYS A 222 16.85 37.20 113.16
N ALA A 223 17.17 37.38 111.87
CA ALA A 223 18.06 38.46 111.41
C ALA A 223 17.44 39.85 111.63
N HIS A 224 18.15 40.93 111.28
CA HIS A 224 17.61 42.29 111.39
C HIS A 224 16.39 42.48 110.47
N SER A 225 15.40 43.29 110.89
CA SER A 225 14.17 43.52 110.12
C SER A 225 14.36 44.25 108.79
N ALA A 226 15.52 44.89 108.62
CA ALA A 226 15.94 45.55 107.38
C ALA A 226 16.97 44.73 106.57
N LEU A 227 17.01 43.40 106.74
CA LEU A 227 17.88 42.51 105.97
C LEU A 227 17.59 42.58 104.46
N GLU A 228 18.56 43.06 103.68
CA GLU A 228 18.58 42.91 102.23
C GLU A 228 19.54 41.79 101.82
N VAL A 229 19.05 40.87 100.99
CA VAL A 229 19.81 39.74 100.45
C VAL A 229 20.05 39.98 98.97
N TYR A 230 21.30 40.23 98.60
CA TYR A 230 21.67 40.61 97.25
C TYR A 230 22.16 39.40 96.43
N VAL A 231 21.55 39.17 95.26
CA VAL A 231 21.71 37.95 94.44
C VAL A 231 21.87 38.25 92.93
N PRO A 232 22.51 37.37 92.14
CA PRO A 232 22.67 37.59 90.69
C PRO A 232 21.36 37.51 89.89
N ARG A 233 20.42 36.67 90.32
CA ARG A 233 19.12 36.44 89.65
C ARG A 233 18.04 36.12 90.68
N LEU A 234 17.03 36.99 90.82
CA LEU A 234 15.99 36.84 91.85
C LEU A 234 15.27 35.48 91.79
N ARG A 235 14.84 35.08 90.59
CA ARG A 235 14.18 33.78 90.36
C ARG A 235 15.00 32.60 90.85
N ASN A 236 16.33 32.65 90.75
CA ASN A 236 17.19 31.53 91.08
C ASN A 236 17.31 31.29 92.59
N TYR A 237 16.78 32.22 93.41
CA TYR A 237 16.79 32.18 94.88
C TYR A 237 15.40 31.99 95.52
N GLY A 238 14.33 32.34 94.80
CA GLY A 238 12.96 32.21 95.28
C GLY A 238 12.52 33.34 96.21
N ASP A 239 11.44 33.12 96.96
CA ASP A 239 10.90 34.05 97.96
C ASP A 239 11.04 33.41 99.35
N VAL A 240 11.98 33.92 100.15
CA VAL A 240 12.47 33.33 101.41
C VAL A 240 12.96 34.43 102.34
N SER A 241 12.83 34.24 103.66
CA SER A 241 12.88 35.27 104.70
C SER A 241 13.98 36.35 104.55
N GLY A 242 13.58 37.53 104.11
CA GLY A 242 14.43 38.71 103.88
C GLY A 242 13.90 39.53 102.70
N ASN A 243 14.43 40.73 102.45
CA ASN A 243 14.17 41.44 101.19
C ASN A 243 15.20 41.00 100.14
N ILE A 244 14.83 40.12 99.23
CA ILE A 244 15.77 39.61 98.21
C ILE A 244 15.80 40.57 97.01
N VAL A 245 16.99 41.07 96.70
CA VAL A 245 17.22 42.11 95.68
C VAL A 245 18.19 41.58 94.63
N GLN A 246 17.79 41.58 93.37
CA GLN A 246 18.71 41.26 92.28
C GLN A 246 19.64 42.45 92.00
N TYR A 247 20.95 42.22 91.91
CA TYR A 247 21.96 43.29 91.72
C TYR A 247 21.64 44.28 90.58
N LEU A 248 21.11 43.75 89.46
CA LEU A 248 20.94 44.44 88.19
C LEU A 248 19.59 44.09 87.54
N SER A 249 19.01 45.03 86.81
CA SER A 249 17.80 44.81 85.99
C SER A 249 17.90 45.52 84.64
N TYR A 250 17.15 45.03 83.64
CA TYR A 250 17.17 45.51 82.25
C TYR A 250 15.77 45.95 81.79
N SER A 251 15.72 46.78 80.75
CA SER A 251 14.48 47.22 80.09
C SER A 251 14.72 47.70 78.65
N THR A 252 13.63 47.94 77.92
CA THR A 252 13.62 48.58 76.59
C THR A 252 12.56 49.67 76.53
N ASN A 253 12.81 50.73 75.74
CA ASN A 253 11.86 51.79 75.39
C ASN A 253 11.00 52.36 76.53
N GLY A 254 11.57 52.48 77.73
CA GLY A 254 10.94 53.12 78.90
C GLY A 254 9.84 52.31 79.60
N VAL A 255 9.54 51.07 79.16
CA VAL A 255 8.47 50.25 79.77
C VAL A 255 9.07 49.23 80.74
N ASN A 256 8.83 49.46 82.03
CA ASN A 256 8.98 48.56 83.20
C ASN A 256 10.22 47.65 83.29
N TYR A 257 11.03 47.90 84.31
CA TYR A 257 12.11 47.01 84.78
C TYR A 257 11.61 45.57 84.98
N VAL A 258 12.22 44.60 84.30
CA VAL A 258 11.82 43.19 84.36
C VAL A 258 12.37 42.53 85.64
N SER A 259 11.80 42.87 86.78
CA SER A 259 12.13 42.23 88.07
C SER A 259 11.49 40.85 88.25
N SER A 260 10.61 40.42 87.35
CA SER A 260 9.96 39.11 87.43
C SER A 260 9.74 38.44 86.06
N ASN A 261 10.01 37.13 86.05
CA ASN A 261 9.52 36.12 85.12
C ASN A 261 9.58 36.37 83.59
N TYR A 262 10.64 35.81 82.96
CA TYR A 262 10.66 35.32 81.57
C TYR A 262 10.47 36.28 80.38
N ALA A 263 10.44 37.61 80.56
CA ALA A 263 10.49 38.50 79.39
C ALA A 263 11.88 38.45 78.70
N VAL A 264 11.97 37.71 77.59
CA VAL A 264 13.02 37.88 76.58
C VAL A 264 12.82 39.26 75.94
N LEU A 265 13.86 40.09 75.85
CA LEU A 265 13.73 41.39 75.20
C LEU A 265 13.51 41.18 73.71
N LYS A 266 12.43 41.72 73.14
CA LYS A 266 12.14 41.63 71.70
C LYS A 266 12.40 42.95 71.01
N PHE A 267 13.12 42.90 69.90
CA PHE A 267 13.38 44.00 68.99
C PHE A 267 12.89 43.62 67.58
N GLY A 268 12.39 44.57 66.81
CA GLY A 268 12.19 44.36 65.37
C GLY A 268 13.50 44.60 64.62
N TYR A 269 13.74 43.90 63.52
CA TYR A 269 14.86 44.20 62.64
C TYR A 269 14.80 45.66 62.17
N SER A 270 15.87 46.40 62.42
CA SER A 270 15.96 47.84 62.15
C SER A 270 17.15 48.23 61.28
N GLY A 271 17.92 47.25 60.79
CA GLY A 271 19.16 47.47 60.03
C GLY A 271 20.31 48.04 60.86
N GLN A 272 20.15 48.21 62.19
CA GLN A 272 21.13 48.74 63.14
C GLN A 272 21.10 47.96 64.47
N PRO A 273 22.17 48.01 65.29
CA PRO A 273 22.13 47.44 66.64
C PRO A 273 21.21 48.24 67.57
N HIS A 274 20.59 47.56 68.53
CA HIS A 274 19.77 48.18 69.58
C HIS A 274 20.56 48.26 70.89
N THR A 275 20.36 49.30 71.69
CA THR A 275 21.01 49.43 73.00
C THR A 275 20.10 48.93 74.11
N ILE A 276 20.56 47.94 74.88
CA ILE A 276 19.90 47.39 76.07
C ILE A 276 20.09 48.38 77.22
N LEU A 277 18.98 48.87 77.79
CA LEU A 277 19.02 49.76 78.95
C LEU A 277 19.09 48.93 80.24
N TRP A 278 19.90 49.39 81.19
CA TRP A 278 20.13 48.70 82.47
C TRP A 278 19.99 49.64 83.67
N LYS A 279 19.78 49.05 84.85
CA LYS A 279 19.69 49.77 86.12
C LYS A 279 20.32 48.96 87.27
N ASN A 280 21.30 49.57 87.93
CA ASN A 280 21.80 49.15 89.24
C ASN A 280 20.69 49.22 90.29
N ASN A 281 20.48 48.13 91.03
CA ASN A 281 19.50 48.05 92.11
C ASN A 281 20.13 48.11 93.51
N LEU A 282 21.46 48.08 93.61
CA LEU A 282 22.18 48.24 94.88
C LEU A 282 22.22 49.72 95.30
N LYS A 283 21.50 50.05 96.38
CA LYS A 283 21.27 51.43 96.83
C LYS A 283 22.54 52.20 97.27
N ALA A 284 23.62 51.48 97.57
CA ALA A 284 24.83 52.03 98.20
C ALA A 284 26.14 51.60 97.51
N TYR A 285 26.08 50.98 96.32
CA TYR A 285 27.22 50.35 95.65
C TYR A 285 27.37 50.89 94.23
N ALA A 286 28.61 51.14 93.79
CA ALA A 286 28.89 51.44 92.39
C ALA A 286 28.71 50.19 91.51
N CYS A 287 28.46 50.38 90.22
CA CYS A 287 28.22 49.33 89.23
C CYS A 287 28.67 49.82 87.85
N GLU A 288 29.50 49.04 87.15
CA GLU A 288 30.12 49.41 85.86
C GLU A 288 29.87 48.35 84.79
N ILE A 289 29.49 48.81 83.58
CA ILE A 289 29.21 48.03 82.35
C ILE A 289 29.59 48.91 81.14
N SER A 290 30.15 48.37 80.06
CA SER A 290 30.51 49.18 78.86
C SER A 290 29.32 49.43 77.92
N GLU A 291 29.43 50.45 77.06
CA GLU A 291 28.42 50.74 76.04
C GLU A 291 28.38 49.66 74.94
N ASP A 292 29.54 49.10 74.56
CA ASP A 292 29.63 47.99 73.60
C ASP A 292 28.99 46.70 74.14
N ASP A 293 29.07 46.46 75.46
CA ASP A 293 28.32 45.38 76.12
C ASP A 293 26.81 45.60 76.04
N CYS A 294 26.34 46.86 75.99
CA CYS A 294 24.90 47.17 75.91
C CYS A 294 24.29 46.97 74.52
N ASN A 295 25.08 46.94 73.43
CA ASN A 295 24.55 46.84 72.07
C ASN A 295 24.23 45.40 71.62
N THR A 296 23.12 45.19 70.90
CA THR A 296 22.75 43.90 70.30
C THR A 296 23.51 43.63 68.99
N GLU A 297 23.42 42.40 68.49
CA GLU A 297 23.60 42.09 67.06
C GLU A 297 22.58 42.86 66.19
N VAL A 298 22.79 42.84 64.87
CA VAL A 298 21.93 43.53 63.89
C VAL A 298 20.92 42.60 63.22
N GLY A 299 21.28 41.34 62.97
CA GLY A 299 20.46 40.39 62.23
C GLY A 299 19.32 39.77 63.04
N VAL A 300 18.38 39.14 62.34
CA VAL A 300 17.30 38.35 62.96
C VAL A 300 17.85 37.09 63.65
N GLY A 301 17.36 36.81 64.86
CA GLY A 301 17.77 35.64 65.65
C GLY A 301 17.47 35.75 67.14
N SER A 302 17.77 34.69 67.89
CA SER A 302 17.71 34.67 69.36
C SER A 302 19.12 34.61 69.93
N TYR A 303 19.42 35.51 70.87
CA TYR A 303 20.77 35.80 71.34
C TYR A 303 20.87 35.75 72.87
N THR A 304 22.08 35.48 73.36
CA THR A 304 22.41 35.50 74.80
C THR A 304 23.70 36.30 74.98
N LYS A 305 23.64 37.40 75.73
CA LYS A 305 24.81 38.22 76.05
C LYS A 305 25.08 38.18 77.55
N VAL A 306 26.34 38.04 77.93
CA VAL A 306 26.75 37.95 79.34
C VAL A 306 27.43 39.26 79.73
N PHE A 307 26.84 39.95 80.71
CA PHE A 307 27.44 41.14 81.31
C PHE A 307 28.30 40.72 82.49
N SER A 308 29.62 40.87 82.42
CA SER A 308 30.52 40.72 83.58
C SER A 308 30.54 42.02 84.37
N VAL A 309 29.77 42.10 85.45
CA VAL A 309 29.51 43.34 86.19
C VAL A 309 30.41 43.45 87.41
N LYS A 310 31.09 44.58 87.58
CA LYS A 310 31.85 44.89 88.79
C LYS A 310 31.03 45.75 89.75
N TYR A 311 31.03 45.39 91.03
CA TYR A 311 30.50 46.18 92.14
C TYR A 311 31.60 46.46 93.16
N SER A 312 31.54 47.63 93.83
CA SER A 312 32.49 47.99 94.88
C SER A 312 31.88 48.91 95.94
N ASN A 313 32.22 48.63 97.21
CA ASN A 313 32.02 49.50 98.38
C ASN A 313 33.17 49.41 99.42
N GLY A 314 34.26 48.71 99.08
CA GLY A 314 35.23 48.16 100.04
C GLY A 314 35.38 46.64 99.92
N ILE A 315 34.37 45.95 99.38
CA ILE A 315 34.50 44.59 98.83
C ILE A 315 34.30 44.69 97.31
N ASP A 316 35.33 44.31 96.54
CA ASP A 316 35.24 44.18 95.09
C ASP A 316 34.58 42.85 94.72
N LEU A 317 33.43 42.90 94.04
CA LEU A 317 32.69 41.73 93.57
C LEU A 317 32.52 41.79 92.04
N THR A 318 32.82 40.68 91.36
CA THR A 318 32.58 40.53 89.91
C THR A 318 31.61 39.38 89.68
N ILE A 319 30.51 39.66 88.98
CA ILE A 319 29.40 38.71 88.77
C ILE A 319 28.96 38.71 87.30
N ASP A 320 28.87 37.53 86.70
CA ASP A 320 28.34 37.34 85.34
C ASP A 320 26.80 37.30 85.35
N VAL A 321 26.18 38.22 84.62
CA VAL A 321 24.71 38.34 84.51
C VAL A 321 24.32 38.14 83.04
N PRO A 322 23.79 36.95 82.65
CA PRO A 322 23.31 36.73 81.29
C PRO A 322 21.96 37.41 81.06
N CYS A 323 21.82 38.02 79.88
CA CYS A 323 20.58 38.60 79.33
C CYS A 323 20.21 37.85 78.03
N PHE A 324 18.90 37.77 77.76
CA PHE A 324 18.35 37.04 76.63
C PHE A 324 17.46 37.97 75.79
N TYR A 325 17.70 38.01 74.48
CA TYR A 325 16.91 38.82 73.55
C TYR A 325 16.71 38.15 72.20
N GLU A 326 15.76 38.69 71.44
CA GLU A 326 15.32 38.17 70.15
C GLU A 326 15.10 39.35 69.20
N ILE A 327 15.64 39.26 68.00
CA ILE A 327 15.43 40.21 66.91
C ILE A 327 14.51 39.53 65.91
N THR A 328 13.26 40.00 65.82
CA THR A 328 12.24 39.44 64.91
C THR A 328 12.31 40.11 63.54
N PRO A 329 11.91 39.42 62.44
CA PRO A 329 11.89 40.02 61.11
C PRO A 329 11.10 41.32 61.01
N ALA A 330 11.50 42.19 60.09
CA ALA A 330 10.70 43.35 59.67
C ALA A 330 9.70 42.95 58.57
N PRO A 331 8.48 43.53 58.53
CA PRO A 331 7.53 43.25 57.46
C PRO A 331 7.98 43.88 56.14
N MET A 332 7.98 43.09 55.06
CA MET A 332 8.27 43.53 53.70
C MET A 332 7.16 43.07 52.76
N THR A 333 6.79 43.88 51.77
CA THR A 333 5.85 43.48 50.71
C THR A 333 6.54 43.54 49.36
N LEU A 334 6.47 42.43 48.62
CA LEU A 334 6.90 42.30 47.23
C LEU A 334 5.64 42.14 46.36
N THR A 335 5.37 43.16 45.54
CA THR A 335 4.22 43.19 44.63
C THR A 335 4.70 42.98 43.19
N VAL A 336 4.18 41.94 42.52
CA VAL A 336 4.51 41.66 41.13
C VAL A 336 3.47 42.31 40.22
N ASN A 337 3.92 43.07 39.22
CA ASN A 337 3.03 43.75 38.29
C ASN A 337 2.38 42.75 37.32
N ASN A 338 1.13 43.04 36.94
CA ASN A 338 0.47 42.31 35.84
C ASN A 338 1.22 42.53 34.52
N ALA A 339 1.23 41.49 33.68
CA ALA A 339 1.86 41.49 32.37
C ALA A 339 0.90 40.90 31.31
N GLN A 340 1.18 41.15 30.04
CA GLN A 340 0.40 40.61 28.93
C GLN A 340 1.30 40.26 27.74
N ARG A 341 0.85 39.30 26.93
CA ARG A 341 1.44 38.97 25.61
C ARG A 341 0.42 38.28 24.73
N GLU A 342 0.69 38.16 23.44
CA GLU A 342 -0.10 37.31 22.55
C GLU A 342 0.28 35.82 22.67
N TYR A 343 -0.62 34.96 22.19
CA TYR A 343 -0.35 33.55 21.98
C TYR A 343 0.87 33.34 21.06
N GLY A 344 1.74 32.39 21.39
CA GLY A 344 2.98 32.11 20.65
C GLY A 344 4.20 32.97 20.99
N GLU A 345 4.00 34.14 21.60
CA GLU A 345 5.11 34.99 22.03
C GLU A 345 5.78 34.48 23.32
N PRO A 346 7.08 34.75 23.55
CA PRO A 346 7.74 34.45 24.82
C PRO A 346 7.16 35.31 25.94
N ASN A 347 7.29 34.85 27.20
CA ASN A 347 6.93 35.67 28.36
C ASN A 347 7.75 36.97 28.37
N PRO A 348 7.14 38.13 28.67
CA PRO A 348 7.88 39.37 28.89
C PRO A 348 8.74 39.26 30.17
N VAL A 349 9.71 40.16 30.32
CA VAL A 349 10.40 40.35 31.60
C VAL A 349 9.38 40.86 32.61
N PHE A 350 9.13 40.08 33.66
CA PHE A 350 8.23 40.47 34.74
C PHE A 350 8.83 41.64 35.54
N THR A 351 7.97 42.56 35.98
CA THR A 351 8.36 43.73 36.77
C THR A 351 7.65 43.70 38.11
N TYR A 352 8.20 44.39 39.10
CA TYR A 352 7.80 44.29 40.50
C TYR A 352 8.07 45.61 41.23
N SER A 353 7.61 45.71 42.47
CA SER A 353 8.02 46.72 43.44
C SER A 353 8.18 46.08 44.82
N ILE A 354 9.06 46.66 45.65
CA ILE A 354 9.32 46.20 47.02
C ILE A 354 9.15 47.38 47.98
N THR A 355 8.46 47.14 49.09
CA THR A 355 8.25 48.13 50.16
C THR A 355 8.50 47.49 51.53
N GLY A 356 8.81 48.31 52.54
CA GLY A 356 9.13 47.85 53.90
C GLY A 356 10.62 47.83 54.27
N PHE A 357 11.52 48.26 53.39
CA PHE A 357 12.95 48.45 53.72
C PHE A 357 13.14 49.34 54.96
N VAL A 358 13.97 48.91 55.90
CA VAL A 358 14.34 49.69 57.09
C VAL A 358 15.66 50.45 56.89
N ASN A 359 15.88 51.51 57.67
CA ASN A 359 17.16 52.26 57.73
C ASN A 359 17.77 52.70 56.37
N GLY A 360 16.94 52.94 55.35
CA GLY A 360 17.41 53.33 54.02
C GLY A 360 18.05 52.19 53.21
N GLU A 361 17.80 50.93 53.59
CA GLU A 361 18.13 49.76 52.77
C GLU A 361 17.45 49.82 51.39
N THR A 362 18.05 49.13 50.42
CA THR A 362 17.58 48.97 49.04
C THR A 362 17.90 47.56 48.58
N GLU A 363 17.31 47.10 47.46
CA GLU A 363 17.61 45.81 46.82
C GLU A 363 19.12 45.57 46.65
N GLN A 364 19.88 46.62 46.33
CA GLN A 364 21.33 46.55 46.18
C GLN A 364 22.07 46.38 47.52
N SER A 365 21.59 46.95 48.62
CA SER A 365 22.23 46.83 49.94
C SER A 365 21.88 45.53 50.67
N ILE A 366 20.69 44.96 50.42
CA ILE A 366 20.31 43.63 50.94
C ILE A 366 20.90 42.48 50.10
N GLY A 367 21.39 42.76 48.89
CA GLY A 367 22.08 41.79 48.03
C GLY A 367 21.18 40.68 47.45
N ALA A 368 19.87 40.89 47.43
CA ALA A 368 18.89 39.91 46.96
C ALA A 368 17.98 40.51 45.86
N THR A 369 17.81 39.77 44.78
CA THR A 369 16.87 40.08 43.69
C THR A 369 15.75 39.03 43.65
N PRO A 370 14.48 39.42 43.43
CA PRO A 370 13.40 38.47 43.20
C PRO A 370 13.67 37.51 42.05
N THR A 371 13.25 36.26 42.22
CA THR A 371 13.12 35.27 41.14
C THR A 371 11.65 35.03 40.85
N PHE A 372 11.30 34.83 39.58
CA PHE A 372 9.92 34.70 39.13
C PHE A 372 9.64 33.33 38.54
N GLU A 373 8.49 32.76 38.89
CA GLU A 373 7.96 31.54 38.30
C GLU A 373 6.58 31.80 37.72
N CYS A 374 6.35 31.30 36.50
CA CYS A 374 5.04 31.32 35.86
C CYS A 374 4.91 30.02 35.05
N GLU A 375 3.81 29.28 35.27
CA GLU A 375 3.52 28.03 34.54
C GLU A 375 3.32 28.26 33.03
N ALA A 376 3.04 29.49 32.62
CA ALA A 376 2.90 29.87 31.23
C ALA A 376 4.26 29.89 30.52
N ASN A 377 4.32 29.27 29.35
CA ASN A 377 5.41 29.40 28.38
C ASN A 377 4.81 29.79 27.02
N LYS A 378 5.64 29.99 25.98
CA LYS A 378 5.16 30.49 24.66
C LYS A 378 4.07 29.63 23.99
N PHE A 379 3.98 28.34 24.36
CA PHE A 379 2.97 27.40 23.86
C PHE A 379 1.67 27.40 24.69
N SER A 380 1.69 27.99 25.89
CA SER A 380 0.51 28.08 26.77
C SER A 380 -0.62 28.87 26.11
N LYS A 381 -1.85 28.37 26.29
CA LYS A 381 -3.06 28.83 25.63
C LYS A 381 -3.47 30.23 26.11
N VAL A 382 -4.49 30.79 25.47
CA VAL A 382 -5.12 32.04 25.92
C VAL A 382 -5.79 31.84 27.28
N GLY A 383 -5.57 32.79 28.20
CA GLY A 383 -5.99 32.73 29.59
C GLY A 383 -5.08 33.51 30.53
N ASP A 384 -5.47 33.60 31.80
CA ASP A 384 -4.73 34.28 32.85
C ASP A 384 -3.92 33.28 33.68
N TYR A 385 -2.62 33.56 33.85
CA TYR A 385 -1.67 32.71 34.57
C TYR A 385 -1.02 33.48 35.72
N ARG A 386 -0.75 32.82 36.85
CA ARG A 386 -0.08 33.48 37.98
C ARG A 386 1.40 33.68 37.71
N ILE A 387 1.90 34.86 38.08
CA ILE A 387 3.31 35.18 38.20
C ILE A 387 3.64 35.15 39.70
N LEU A 388 4.29 34.08 40.13
CA LEU A 388 4.79 33.94 41.49
C LEU A 388 6.18 34.59 41.58
N ALA A 389 6.50 35.13 42.74
CA ALA A 389 7.84 35.61 43.07
C ALA A 389 8.37 34.91 44.33
N SER A 390 9.68 34.78 44.43
CA SER A 390 10.37 34.36 45.65
C SER A 390 11.67 35.13 45.83
N MET A 391 12.01 35.48 47.06
CA MET A 391 13.23 36.22 47.41
C MET A 391 13.74 35.76 48.78
N ASN A 392 15.06 35.55 48.91
CA ASN A 392 15.69 35.12 50.15
C ASN A 392 16.23 36.32 50.94
N VAL A 393 15.49 36.77 51.94
CA VAL A 393 15.84 37.89 52.82
C VAL A 393 15.61 37.52 54.29
N PRO A 394 16.56 36.85 54.97
CA PRO A 394 16.33 36.26 56.30
C PRO A 394 16.03 37.27 57.42
N ASN A 395 16.26 38.56 57.19
CA ASN A 395 15.92 39.64 58.13
C ASN A 395 14.46 40.16 57.98
N TYR A 396 13.70 39.68 56.99
CA TYR A 396 12.38 40.18 56.63
C TYR A 396 11.32 39.08 56.52
N GLU A 397 10.10 39.37 56.97
CA GLU A 397 8.92 38.56 56.72
C GLU A 397 8.22 39.08 55.46
N VAL A 398 8.38 38.36 54.34
CA VAL A 398 7.93 38.82 53.02
C VAL A 398 6.49 38.39 52.74
N THR A 399 5.61 39.39 52.60
CA THR A 399 4.30 39.25 51.99
C THR A 399 4.43 39.31 50.47
N TYR A 400 3.94 38.29 49.77
CA TYR A 400 4.01 38.20 48.30
C TYR A 400 2.63 38.49 47.68
N GLU A 401 2.53 39.58 46.92
CA GLU A 401 1.36 39.88 46.09
C GLU A 401 1.65 39.44 44.65
N TYR A 402 0.95 38.40 44.19
CA TYR A 402 1.20 37.78 42.89
C TYR A 402 0.68 38.64 41.72
N GLY A 403 1.41 38.59 40.61
CA GLY A 403 1.02 39.21 39.35
C GLY A 403 0.22 38.23 38.49
N THR A 404 -0.46 38.76 37.47
CA THR A 404 -1.16 37.96 36.46
C THR A 404 -0.52 38.20 35.09
N LEU A 405 -0.17 37.12 34.39
CA LEU A 405 0.18 37.14 32.97
C LEU A 405 -1.06 36.77 32.15
N SER A 406 -1.66 37.77 31.51
CA SER A 406 -2.76 37.55 30.56
C SER A 406 -2.22 37.20 29.18
N VAL A 407 -2.43 35.95 28.74
CA VAL A 407 -2.12 35.52 27.37
C VAL A 407 -3.32 35.82 26.49
N LEU A 408 -3.16 36.82 25.62
CA LEU A 408 -4.16 37.32 24.69
C LEU A 408 -4.19 36.50 23.39
N LYS A 409 -5.34 36.53 22.69
CA LYS A 409 -5.48 35.89 21.38
C LYS A 409 -4.57 36.53 20.34
N ALA A 410 -3.80 35.72 19.61
CA ALA A 410 -3.02 36.21 18.47
C ALA A 410 -3.96 36.51 17.27
N PRO A 411 -3.72 37.56 16.48
CA PRO A 411 -4.56 37.91 15.34
C PRO A 411 -4.29 36.97 14.15
N ILE A 412 -5.35 36.49 13.49
CA ILE A 412 -5.27 35.73 12.24
C ILE A 412 -6.15 36.30 11.13
N THR A 413 -5.72 36.07 9.89
CA THR A 413 -6.56 36.20 8.69
C THR A 413 -6.93 34.80 8.19
N VAL A 414 -8.20 34.61 7.86
CA VAL A 414 -8.74 33.40 7.23
C VAL A 414 -9.02 33.74 5.77
N SER A 415 -8.42 33.01 4.82
CA SER A 415 -8.59 33.26 3.39
C SER A 415 -9.19 32.03 2.71
N VAL A 416 -10.37 32.19 2.10
CA VAL A 416 -11.02 31.12 1.33
C VAL A 416 -10.24 30.90 0.03
N ALA A 417 -9.96 29.65 -0.31
CA ALA A 417 -9.28 29.32 -1.57
C ALA A 417 -10.20 29.54 -2.78
N ASN A 418 -9.62 29.98 -3.90
CA ASN A 418 -10.35 30.00 -5.18
C ASN A 418 -10.71 28.57 -5.59
N ALA A 419 -11.93 28.38 -6.08
CA ALA A 419 -12.47 27.09 -6.46
C ALA A 419 -13.06 27.15 -7.88
N SER A 420 -13.29 26.00 -8.49
CA SER A 420 -13.96 25.90 -9.79
C SER A 420 -14.89 24.69 -9.85
N LYS A 421 -15.90 24.79 -10.71
CA LYS A 421 -16.78 23.67 -11.11
C LYS A 421 -17.28 23.91 -12.53
N VAL A 422 -17.81 22.87 -13.16
CA VAL A 422 -18.54 23.02 -14.43
C VAL A 422 -20.00 23.40 -14.13
N TYR A 423 -20.66 24.08 -15.07
CA TYR A 423 -22.10 24.35 -14.98
C TYR A 423 -22.92 23.06 -14.77
N GLY A 424 -23.96 23.14 -13.93
CA GLY A 424 -24.81 22.03 -13.49
C GLY A 424 -24.18 21.05 -12.50
N GLU A 425 -22.98 21.33 -11.98
CA GLU A 425 -22.38 20.54 -10.91
C GLU A 425 -22.64 21.15 -9.53
N LYS A 426 -22.56 20.32 -8.50
CA LYS A 426 -22.62 20.77 -7.10
C LYS A 426 -21.41 21.64 -6.78
N ASN A 427 -21.58 22.56 -5.84
CA ASN A 427 -20.46 23.35 -5.37
C ASN A 427 -19.40 22.41 -4.75
N PRO A 428 -18.11 22.62 -5.05
CA PRO A 428 -17.04 21.83 -4.44
C PRO A 428 -16.96 22.11 -2.93
N GLN A 429 -16.25 21.27 -2.19
CA GLN A 429 -15.86 21.66 -0.84
C GLN A 429 -14.86 22.81 -0.94
N PHE A 430 -15.17 23.92 -0.27
CA PHE A 430 -14.28 25.07 -0.19
C PHE A 430 -13.22 24.84 0.88
N GLU A 431 -12.00 25.31 0.61
CA GLU A 431 -10.88 25.21 1.55
C GLU A 431 -10.54 26.59 2.15
N MET A 432 -9.88 26.58 3.31
CA MET A 432 -9.38 27.77 3.98
C MET A 432 -7.88 27.67 4.18
N SER A 433 -7.19 28.74 3.83
CA SER A 433 -5.80 29.03 4.21
C SER A 433 -5.77 30.06 5.34
N TYR A 434 -4.66 30.10 6.07
CA TYR A 434 -4.53 30.90 7.29
C TYR A 434 -3.20 31.64 7.30
N SER A 435 -3.19 32.87 7.81
CA SER A 435 -1.96 33.62 8.11
C SER A 435 -2.05 34.26 9.50
N GLY A 436 -0.89 34.44 10.14
CA GLY A 436 -0.78 34.84 11.55
C GLY A 436 -0.76 33.68 12.55
N LEU A 437 -0.83 32.42 12.10
CA LEU A 437 -0.65 31.25 12.96
C LEU A 437 0.73 31.26 13.63
N LYS A 438 0.78 30.74 14.86
CA LYS A 438 1.95 30.72 15.74
C LYS A 438 2.37 29.27 16.01
N ASN A 439 3.53 29.07 16.65
CA ASN A 439 4.01 27.75 17.09
C ASN A 439 4.01 26.66 15.99
N ASP A 440 4.28 27.06 14.74
CA ASP A 440 4.31 26.21 13.54
C ASP A 440 2.99 25.46 13.24
N GLU A 441 1.86 25.92 13.80
CA GLU A 441 0.53 25.38 13.54
C GLU A 441 0.11 25.60 12.07
N LYS A 442 -0.46 24.57 11.44
CA LYS A 442 -0.99 24.64 10.06
C LYS A 442 -2.48 24.97 9.97
N THR A 443 -3.22 24.76 11.06
CA THR A 443 -4.65 25.08 11.19
C THR A 443 -4.94 25.53 12.61
N PRO A 444 -5.67 26.63 12.84
CA PRO A 444 -6.02 27.04 14.19
C PRO A 444 -7.00 26.03 14.82
N SER A 445 -6.89 25.81 16.12
CA SER A 445 -7.89 25.03 16.87
C SER A 445 -9.21 25.79 16.92
N TRP A 446 -10.23 25.32 16.22
CA TRP A 446 -11.57 25.92 16.19
C TRP A 446 -12.44 25.38 17.32
N SER A 447 -12.98 26.26 18.18
CA SER A 447 -14.13 25.93 19.04
C SER A 447 -15.43 25.95 18.25
N LYS A 448 -15.47 26.74 17.18
CA LYS A 448 -16.53 26.76 16.15
C LYS A 448 -15.85 27.03 14.81
N LYS A 449 -15.98 26.12 13.85
CA LYS A 449 -15.38 26.30 12.52
C LYS A 449 -16.12 27.40 11.73
N PRO A 450 -15.44 28.20 10.90
CA PRO A 450 -16.11 29.10 9.96
C PRO A 450 -17.06 28.35 9.04
N THR A 451 -18.17 28.99 8.67
CA THR A 451 -19.12 28.50 7.67
C THR A 451 -18.95 29.25 6.36
N PHE A 452 -18.89 28.53 5.24
CA PHE A 452 -18.83 29.12 3.91
C PHE A 452 -20.22 29.62 3.45
N LYS A 453 -20.21 30.69 2.67
CA LYS A 453 -21.40 31.39 2.18
C LYS A 453 -21.14 31.96 0.80
N THR A 454 -21.92 31.51 -0.17
CA THR A 454 -21.93 32.03 -1.54
C THR A 454 -23.37 32.07 -2.03
N ILE A 455 -23.66 32.95 -2.98
CA ILE A 455 -24.96 32.99 -3.67
C ILE A 455 -25.06 31.91 -4.76
N ALA A 456 -23.95 31.26 -5.13
CA ALA A 456 -23.91 30.22 -6.15
C ALA A 456 -24.58 28.91 -5.68
N THR A 457 -25.47 28.39 -6.51
CA THR A 457 -26.14 27.09 -6.38
C THR A 457 -25.65 26.11 -7.45
N GLU A 458 -26.12 24.86 -7.40
CA GLU A 458 -25.94 23.84 -8.46
C GLU A 458 -26.46 24.32 -9.83
N GLN A 459 -27.49 25.19 -9.83
CA GLN A 459 -28.14 25.75 -11.03
C GLN A 459 -27.58 27.12 -11.46
N SER A 460 -26.64 27.71 -10.71
CA SER A 460 -26.07 29.03 -11.04
C SER A 460 -25.21 28.99 -12.29
N GLY A 461 -25.39 29.99 -13.17
CA GLY A 461 -24.80 30.06 -14.51
C GLY A 461 -23.27 30.12 -14.55
N ALA A 462 -22.72 30.07 -15.76
CA ALA A 462 -21.28 30.25 -15.96
C ALA A 462 -20.87 31.70 -15.63
N GLY A 463 -19.77 31.86 -14.87
CA GLY A 463 -19.37 33.15 -14.32
C GLY A 463 -18.48 33.04 -13.09
N GLN A 464 -18.34 34.13 -12.34
CA GLN A 464 -17.58 34.16 -11.09
C GLN A 464 -18.46 34.60 -9.92
N TYR A 465 -18.35 33.87 -8.82
CA TYR A 465 -19.17 34.05 -7.62
C TYR A 465 -18.29 34.10 -6.38
N GLU A 466 -18.51 35.10 -5.53
CA GLU A 466 -17.75 35.25 -4.30
C GLU A 466 -18.13 34.16 -3.28
N VAL A 467 -17.13 33.62 -2.59
CA VAL A 467 -17.26 32.66 -1.50
C VAL A 467 -16.66 33.28 -0.25
N ASN A 468 -17.54 33.74 0.64
CA ASN A 468 -17.17 34.25 1.95
C ASN A 468 -17.07 33.10 2.96
N ALA A 469 -16.30 33.31 4.01
CA ALA A 469 -16.38 32.53 5.25
C ALA A 469 -16.75 33.48 6.40
N GLU A 470 -17.59 33.03 7.32
CA GLU A 470 -18.01 33.83 8.48
C GLU A 470 -18.16 32.96 9.75
N GLY A 471 -18.19 33.61 10.92
CA GLY A 471 -18.64 33.00 12.17
C GLY A 471 -17.69 32.02 12.88
N GLY A 472 -16.44 31.87 12.43
CA GLY A 472 -15.46 31.02 13.10
C GLY A 472 -14.89 31.62 14.38
N GLU A 473 -14.71 30.77 15.40
CA GLU A 473 -14.19 31.14 16.73
C GLU A 473 -13.09 30.15 17.16
N SER A 474 -11.93 30.67 17.55
CA SER A 474 -10.82 29.89 18.12
C SER A 474 -10.56 30.30 19.58
N PRO A 475 -10.16 29.38 20.47
CA PRO A 475 -9.70 29.75 21.81
C PRO A 475 -8.41 30.60 21.79
N ASN A 476 -7.45 30.26 20.92
CA ASN A 476 -6.11 30.88 20.91
C ASN A 476 -5.97 32.06 19.95
N TYR A 477 -6.87 32.20 18.97
CA TYR A 477 -6.75 33.20 17.92
C TYR A 477 -8.00 34.06 17.77
N ASP A 478 -7.79 35.31 17.36
CA ASP A 478 -8.84 36.27 17.04
C ASP A 478 -8.87 36.51 15.53
N VAL A 479 -10.02 36.27 14.90
CA VAL A 479 -10.15 36.35 13.44
C VAL A 479 -10.42 37.80 13.05
N LYS A 480 -9.35 38.53 12.74
CA LYS A 480 -9.43 39.95 12.38
C LYS A 480 -10.04 40.18 11.01
N THR A 481 -9.78 39.27 10.06
CA THR A 481 -10.16 39.41 8.67
C THR A 481 -10.56 38.06 8.07
N TYR A 482 -11.67 38.05 7.34
CA TYR A 482 -11.98 37.01 6.36
C TYR A 482 -11.69 37.57 4.96
N SER A 483 -10.81 36.93 4.20
CA SER A 483 -10.64 37.22 2.77
C SER A 483 -11.52 36.25 1.98
N PRO A 484 -12.44 36.74 1.14
CA PRO A 484 -13.20 35.87 0.26
C PRO A 484 -12.29 35.22 -0.80
N GLY A 485 -12.78 34.12 -1.36
CA GLY A 485 -12.25 33.46 -2.55
C GLY A 485 -13.30 33.45 -3.64
N MET A 486 -12.90 33.15 -4.88
CA MET A 486 -13.81 33.11 -6.03
C MET A 486 -14.11 31.67 -6.46
N LEU A 487 -15.39 31.31 -6.52
CA LEU A 487 -15.88 30.16 -7.28
C LEU A 487 -16.06 30.58 -8.74
N THR A 488 -15.26 30.01 -9.64
CA THR A 488 -15.44 30.16 -11.08
C THR A 488 -16.27 28.99 -11.61
N ILE A 489 -17.47 29.26 -12.12
CA ILE A 489 -18.29 28.28 -12.82
C ILE A 489 -17.94 28.35 -14.30
N SER A 490 -17.26 27.33 -14.82
CA SER A 490 -16.97 27.22 -16.25
C SER A 490 -18.21 26.77 -17.02
N LYS A 491 -18.28 27.13 -18.31
CA LYS A 491 -19.31 26.61 -19.20
C LYS A 491 -19.21 25.08 -19.31
N ARG A 492 -20.35 24.39 -19.43
CA ARG A 492 -20.39 22.94 -19.64
C ARG A 492 -20.21 22.61 -21.12
N GLU A 493 -19.49 21.54 -21.42
CA GLU A 493 -19.43 21.05 -22.80
C GLU A 493 -20.80 20.53 -23.24
N LEU A 494 -21.26 21.03 -24.39
CA LEU A 494 -22.48 20.59 -25.06
C LEU A 494 -22.08 20.12 -26.46
N THR A 495 -22.17 18.82 -26.70
CA THR A 495 -21.83 18.24 -28.00
C THR A 495 -22.98 18.46 -28.97
N ALA A 496 -22.77 19.35 -29.93
CA ALA A 496 -23.64 19.55 -31.08
C ALA A 496 -23.19 18.61 -32.21
N LYS A 497 -23.98 17.59 -32.50
CA LYS A 497 -23.76 16.68 -33.63
C LYS A 497 -24.67 17.06 -34.79
N ALA A 498 -24.11 17.22 -36.00
CA ALA A 498 -24.93 17.22 -37.21
C ALA A 498 -25.50 15.81 -37.47
N VAL A 499 -26.81 15.70 -37.66
CA VAL A 499 -27.48 14.41 -37.83
C VAL A 499 -27.23 13.88 -39.24
N ASP A 500 -26.72 12.66 -39.32
CA ASP A 500 -26.45 11.96 -40.57
C ASP A 500 -27.73 11.82 -41.41
N CYS A 501 -27.63 12.06 -42.71
CA CYS A 501 -28.79 12.08 -43.61
C CYS A 501 -28.49 11.47 -44.98
N GLU A 502 -29.52 11.30 -45.80
CA GLU A 502 -29.39 10.70 -47.12
C GLU A 502 -30.37 11.30 -48.14
N ARG A 503 -29.99 11.22 -49.41
CA ARG A 503 -30.82 11.53 -50.59
C ARG A 503 -30.34 10.73 -51.79
N TYR A 504 -31.09 10.71 -52.89
CA TYR A 504 -30.59 10.16 -54.15
C TYR A 504 -29.85 11.23 -54.98
N TYR A 505 -29.05 10.75 -55.95
CA TYR A 505 -28.43 11.59 -56.97
C TYR A 505 -29.49 12.45 -57.70
N GLY A 506 -29.20 13.74 -57.88
CA GLY A 506 -30.13 14.72 -58.46
C GLY A 506 -31.33 15.13 -57.61
N ASP A 507 -31.51 14.60 -56.39
CA ASP A 507 -32.46 15.16 -55.43
C ASP A 507 -31.86 16.37 -54.70
N ALA A 508 -32.72 17.25 -54.19
CA ALA A 508 -32.31 18.37 -53.34
C ALA A 508 -31.78 17.89 -51.98
N ASN A 509 -30.90 18.67 -51.36
CA ASN A 509 -30.47 18.42 -49.98
C ASN A 509 -31.66 18.54 -49.01
N PRO A 510 -31.79 17.64 -48.01
CA PRO A 510 -32.76 17.80 -46.94
C PRO A 510 -32.34 18.90 -45.94
N ASP A 511 -33.29 19.40 -45.15
CA ASP A 511 -32.98 20.30 -44.03
C ASP A 511 -32.01 19.64 -43.05
N PHE A 512 -30.81 20.20 -42.90
CA PHE A 512 -29.80 19.67 -41.99
C PHE A 512 -30.21 19.91 -40.53
N LYS A 513 -30.15 18.84 -39.72
CA LYS A 513 -30.55 18.87 -38.31
C LYS A 513 -29.33 18.77 -37.40
N VAL A 514 -29.42 19.39 -36.24
CA VAL A 514 -28.48 19.23 -35.13
C VAL A 514 -29.15 18.39 -34.05
N SER A 515 -28.36 17.59 -33.33
CA SER A 515 -28.75 16.97 -32.07
C SER A 515 -27.73 17.33 -30.99
N TYR A 516 -28.20 17.52 -29.76
CA TYR A 516 -27.37 18.01 -28.65
C TYR A 516 -27.30 16.99 -27.52
N VAL A 517 -26.10 16.78 -26.98
CA VAL A 517 -25.83 15.90 -25.83
C VAL A 517 -24.96 16.66 -24.82
N GLY A 518 -25.40 16.76 -23.57
CA GLY A 518 -24.64 17.43 -22.49
C GLY A 518 -25.46 18.40 -21.63
N PHE A 519 -26.71 18.70 -21.99
CA PHE A 519 -27.62 19.50 -21.16
C PHE A 519 -27.79 18.92 -19.75
N VAL A 520 -27.95 19.82 -18.79
CA VAL A 520 -28.10 19.55 -17.35
C VAL A 520 -29.18 20.48 -16.75
N ASN A 521 -29.51 20.33 -15.47
CA ASN A 521 -30.52 21.14 -14.74
C ASN A 521 -31.97 21.11 -15.28
N GLY A 522 -32.24 20.45 -16.41
CA GLY A 522 -33.51 20.50 -17.13
C GLY A 522 -33.49 21.41 -18.36
N ASP A 523 -32.31 21.93 -18.72
CA ASP A 523 -32.09 22.73 -19.93
C ASP A 523 -32.37 21.93 -21.22
N ASP A 524 -32.77 22.62 -22.26
CA ASP A 524 -32.97 22.10 -23.62
C ASP A 524 -32.46 23.10 -24.68
N GLU A 525 -32.83 22.90 -25.94
CA GLU A 525 -32.41 23.77 -27.06
C GLU A 525 -32.81 25.25 -26.89
N THR A 526 -33.80 25.59 -26.05
CA THR A 526 -34.13 26.99 -25.70
C THR A 526 -33.06 27.68 -24.86
N SER A 527 -32.15 26.92 -24.25
CA SER A 527 -30.98 27.41 -23.50
C SER A 527 -29.79 27.76 -24.40
N ILE A 528 -29.96 27.66 -25.72
CA ILE A 528 -28.99 28.07 -26.73
C ILE A 528 -29.42 29.43 -27.30
N ASN A 529 -28.67 30.50 -26.97
CA ASN A 529 -28.95 31.86 -27.46
C ASN A 529 -28.81 32.00 -28.99
N THR A 530 -28.00 31.16 -29.63
CA THR A 530 -27.82 31.10 -31.09
C THR A 530 -27.38 29.69 -31.48
N ALA A 531 -28.15 29.00 -32.33
CA ALA A 531 -27.86 27.62 -32.73
C ALA A 531 -26.59 27.52 -33.61
N PRO A 532 -25.77 26.47 -33.45
CA PRO A 532 -24.77 26.07 -34.43
C PRO A 532 -25.36 25.87 -35.83
N SER A 533 -24.60 26.24 -36.85
CA SER A 533 -24.98 26.07 -38.25
C SER A 533 -24.33 24.82 -38.86
N VAL A 534 -25.08 24.08 -39.68
CA VAL A 534 -24.57 22.96 -40.47
C VAL A 534 -24.40 23.39 -41.93
N GLN A 535 -23.25 23.10 -42.51
CA GLN A 535 -22.91 23.37 -43.91
C GLN A 535 -22.56 22.06 -44.63
N CYS A 536 -22.88 22.00 -45.92
CA CYS A 536 -22.54 20.89 -46.80
C CYS A 536 -22.21 21.46 -48.17
N GLU A 537 -21.08 21.07 -48.76
CA GLU A 537 -20.64 21.53 -50.08
C GLU A 537 -21.37 20.82 -51.24
N ALA A 538 -22.07 19.71 -50.95
CA ALA A 538 -22.76 18.92 -51.95
C ALA A 538 -24.02 19.62 -52.48
N THR A 539 -24.16 19.66 -53.80
CA THR A 539 -25.31 20.16 -54.56
C THR A 539 -26.09 18.99 -55.20
N PRO A 540 -27.30 19.16 -55.78
CA PRO A 540 -28.04 18.07 -56.42
C PRO A 540 -27.22 17.30 -57.48
N GLU A 541 -26.32 17.99 -58.17
CA GLU A 541 -25.41 17.49 -59.21
C GLU A 541 -24.20 16.73 -58.65
N SER A 542 -23.97 16.76 -57.33
CA SER A 542 -22.89 16.02 -56.69
C SER A 542 -23.14 14.51 -56.76
N SER A 543 -22.14 13.79 -57.28
CA SER A 543 -22.13 12.35 -57.51
C SER A 543 -22.43 11.50 -56.27
N VAL A 544 -22.63 10.20 -56.48
CA VAL A 544 -22.81 9.23 -55.40
C VAL A 544 -21.57 9.16 -54.52
N GLY A 545 -21.77 9.28 -53.21
CA GLY A 545 -20.67 9.34 -52.25
C GLY A 545 -21.07 9.84 -50.87
N ALA A 546 -20.06 9.98 -50.01
CA ALA A 546 -20.15 10.51 -48.66
C ALA A 546 -19.68 11.96 -48.61
N TYR A 547 -20.52 12.86 -48.11
CA TYR A 547 -20.24 14.30 -48.02
C TYR A 547 -20.31 14.75 -46.56
N PRO A 548 -19.31 15.51 -46.05
CA PRO A 548 -19.29 15.94 -44.66
C PRO A 548 -20.34 17.02 -44.40
N LEU A 549 -21.11 16.84 -43.33
CA LEU A 549 -21.97 17.87 -42.74
C LEU A 549 -21.15 18.60 -41.67
N LYS A 550 -20.49 19.69 -42.08
CA LYS A 550 -19.65 20.49 -41.20
C LYS A 550 -20.50 21.34 -40.26
N ILE A 551 -20.37 21.14 -38.96
CA ILE A 551 -21.11 21.90 -37.95
C ILE A 551 -20.21 22.86 -37.18
N ALA A 552 -20.60 24.14 -37.13
CA ALA A 552 -19.81 25.19 -36.50
C ALA A 552 -20.67 26.39 -36.06
N GLY A 553 -20.12 27.16 -35.11
CA GLY A 553 -20.71 28.39 -34.60
C GLY A 553 -21.81 28.15 -33.57
N GLY A 554 -22.60 29.18 -33.30
CA GLY A 554 -23.56 29.21 -32.21
C GLY A 554 -22.99 29.75 -30.90
N PHE A 555 -23.87 30.11 -29.98
CA PHE A 555 -23.55 30.69 -28.68
C PHE A 555 -24.59 30.26 -27.64
N ALA A 556 -24.11 29.91 -26.44
CA ALA A 556 -24.93 29.59 -25.28
C ALA A 556 -24.26 30.21 -24.03
N ASP A 557 -25.03 30.82 -23.14
CA ASP A 557 -24.47 31.49 -21.95
C ASP A 557 -23.77 30.51 -21.00
N ASN A 558 -24.38 29.35 -20.75
CA ASN A 558 -23.86 28.34 -19.81
C ASN A 558 -23.08 27.19 -20.46
N TYR A 559 -23.04 27.10 -21.80
CA TYR A 559 -22.45 25.97 -22.51
C TYR A 559 -21.36 26.38 -23.52
N SER A 560 -20.37 25.51 -23.71
CA SER A 560 -19.35 25.59 -24.75
C SER A 560 -19.53 24.44 -25.73
N PHE A 561 -19.69 24.75 -27.01
CA PHE A 561 -19.97 23.75 -28.02
C PHE A 561 -18.74 22.90 -28.36
N THR A 562 -18.90 21.58 -28.31
CA THR A 562 -18.03 20.64 -29.03
C THR A 562 -18.78 20.14 -30.26
N TYR A 563 -18.10 20.07 -31.40
CA TYR A 563 -18.73 19.77 -32.68
C TYR A 563 -18.46 18.32 -33.09
N GLN A 564 -19.51 17.61 -33.51
CA GLN A 564 -19.38 16.35 -34.24
C GLN A 564 -19.99 16.53 -35.63
N ASP A 565 -19.13 16.56 -36.63
CA ASP A 565 -19.55 16.54 -38.03
C ASP A 565 -20.37 15.28 -38.31
N GLY A 566 -21.43 15.44 -39.10
CA GLY A 566 -22.23 14.34 -39.63
C GLY A 566 -21.82 14.01 -41.05
N GLN A 567 -22.55 13.09 -41.68
CA GLN A 567 -22.35 12.72 -43.07
C GLN A 567 -23.69 12.68 -43.83
N MET A 568 -23.73 13.34 -44.99
CA MET A 568 -24.78 13.11 -45.98
C MET A 568 -24.34 12.04 -46.97
N SER A 569 -25.14 11.00 -47.12
CA SER A 569 -24.94 9.95 -48.12
C SER A 569 -25.77 10.24 -49.36
N VAL A 570 -25.12 10.51 -50.49
CA VAL A 570 -25.78 10.58 -51.81
C VAL A 570 -25.82 9.17 -52.38
N LYS A 571 -27.03 8.59 -52.42
CA LYS A 571 -27.30 7.25 -52.95
C LYS A 571 -27.51 7.27 -54.46
N LYS A 572 -27.21 6.15 -55.10
CA LYS A 572 -27.49 5.89 -56.52
C LYS A 572 -28.96 6.10 -56.84
N ALA A 573 -29.27 6.95 -57.81
CA ALA A 573 -30.64 7.12 -58.27
C ALA A 573 -31.14 5.87 -59.00
N PRO A 574 -32.42 5.47 -58.84
CA PRO A 574 -32.97 4.30 -59.53
C PRO A 574 -33.11 4.56 -61.03
N LEU A 575 -32.52 3.69 -61.84
CA LEU A 575 -32.56 3.72 -63.30
C LEU A 575 -33.23 2.45 -63.84
N THR A 576 -34.03 2.62 -64.88
CA THR A 576 -34.54 1.54 -65.73
C THR A 576 -33.89 1.63 -67.11
N VAL A 577 -33.38 0.50 -67.62
CA VAL A 577 -32.69 0.41 -68.92
C VAL A 577 -33.46 -0.50 -69.86
N GLY A 578 -33.97 0.05 -70.96
CA GLY A 578 -34.70 -0.69 -71.99
C GLY A 578 -33.89 -0.91 -73.26
N VAL A 579 -34.34 -1.81 -74.13
CA VAL A 579 -33.86 -1.94 -75.52
C VAL A 579 -34.90 -1.39 -76.49
N VAL A 580 -34.45 -0.63 -77.50
CA VAL A 580 -35.33 -0.10 -78.56
C VAL A 580 -35.67 -1.21 -79.57
N ASN A 581 -36.94 -1.30 -79.96
CA ASN A 581 -37.40 -2.27 -80.95
C ASN A 581 -36.70 -2.06 -82.31
N SER A 582 -36.28 -3.14 -82.94
CA SER A 582 -35.47 -3.17 -84.15
C SER A 582 -36.06 -4.13 -85.20
N THR A 583 -35.69 -4.00 -86.47
CA THR A 583 -36.16 -4.89 -87.56
C THR A 583 -35.02 -5.29 -88.50
N LYS A 584 -35.21 -6.40 -89.22
CA LYS A 584 -34.34 -6.86 -90.34
C LYS A 584 -35.08 -7.83 -91.27
N VAL A 585 -34.51 -8.17 -92.43
CA VAL A 585 -35.03 -9.24 -93.30
C VAL A 585 -34.41 -10.60 -92.94
N TYR A 586 -35.13 -11.69 -93.21
CA TYR A 586 -34.63 -13.06 -93.07
C TYR A 586 -33.34 -13.28 -93.89
N GLY A 587 -32.29 -13.81 -93.27
CA GLY A 587 -30.96 -13.95 -93.89
C GLY A 587 -30.15 -12.65 -93.95
N GLU A 588 -30.39 -11.71 -93.05
CA GLU A 588 -29.52 -10.55 -92.80
C GLU A 588 -28.93 -10.65 -91.38
N GLU A 589 -27.78 -10.01 -91.15
CA GLU A 589 -27.20 -9.94 -89.81
C GLU A 589 -28.05 -9.12 -88.84
N ASN A 590 -27.84 -9.29 -87.53
CA ASN A 590 -28.56 -8.49 -86.54
C ASN A 590 -28.15 -7.00 -86.64
N PRO A 591 -29.11 -6.05 -86.55
CA PRO A 591 -28.77 -4.63 -86.43
C PRO A 591 -28.03 -4.36 -85.13
N GLN A 592 -27.34 -3.22 -85.05
CA GLN A 592 -26.90 -2.70 -83.74
C GLN A 592 -28.15 -2.33 -82.93
N PHE A 593 -28.21 -2.81 -81.69
CA PHE A 593 -29.33 -2.53 -80.78
C PHE A 593 -29.06 -1.24 -79.99
N GLU A 594 -30.10 -0.47 -79.74
CA GLU A 594 -30.02 0.79 -79.00
C GLU A 594 -30.66 0.66 -77.61
N LEU A 595 -30.14 1.42 -76.64
CA LEU A 595 -30.69 1.48 -75.28
C LEU A 595 -31.63 2.68 -75.12
N SER A 596 -32.63 2.51 -74.27
CA SER A 596 -33.50 3.58 -73.78
C SER A 596 -33.42 3.66 -72.26
N TYR A 597 -33.66 4.84 -71.69
CA TYR A 597 -33.43 5.11 -70.27
C TYR A 597 -34.65 5.79 -69.63
N SER A 598 -34.94 5.45 -68.38
CA SER A 598 -35.95 6.13 -67.56
C SER A 598 -35.49 6.21 -66.10
N GLY A 599 -35.62 7.38 -65.49
CA GLY A 599 -35.06 7.67 -64.15
C GLY A 599 -33.77 8.50 -64.15
N LEU A 600 -33.28 8.93 -65.31
CA LEU A 600 -32.15 9.88 -65.41
C LEU A 600 -32.48 11.21 -64.72
N LYS A 601 -31.43 11.81 -64.15
CA LYS A 601 -31.46 13.02 -63.30
C LYS A 601 -30.65 14.13 -63.96
N ASN A 602 -30.74 15.35 -63.42
CA ASN A 602 -29.92 16.51 -63.80
C ASN A 602 -29.93 16.89 -65.29
N GLY A 603 -30.91 16.41 -66.06
CA GLY A 603 -31.00 16.64 -67.52
C GLY A 603 -30.13 15.71 -68.37
N GLU A 604 -29.60 14.61 -67.81
CA GLU A 604 -28.78 13.64 -68.54
C GLU A 604 -29.61 12.85 -69.58
N GLU A 605 -29.10 12.74 -70.81
CA GLU A 605 -29.72 11.93 -71.89
C GLU A 605 -29.24 10.47 -71.87
N THR A 606 -28.03 10.22 -71.37
CA THR A 606 -27.45 8.89 -71.17
C THR A 606 -26.66 8.86 -69.85
N PRO A 607 -26.71 7.77 -69.07
CA PRO A 607 -25.92 7.66 -67.84
C PRO A 607 -24.44 7.44 -68.19
N ALA A 608 -23.55 7.95 -67.34
CA ALA A 608 -22.10 7.73 -67.46
C ALA A 608 -21.73 6.28 -67.11
N TRP A 609 -21.86 5.35 -68.07
CA TRP A 609 -21.49 3.95 -67.93
C TRP A 609 -19.97 3.78 -67.67
N SER A 610 -19.59 3.34 -66.47
CA SER A 610 -18.24 2.83 -66.18
C SER A 610 -18.04 1.40 -66.71
N GLU A 611 -19.13 0.64 -66.84
CA GLU A 611 -19.21 -0.58 -67.65
C GLU A 611 -20.48 -0.51 -68.50
N GLN A 612 -20.40 -0.88 -69.78
CA GLN A 612 -21.55 -0.82 -70.70
C GLN A 612 -22.48 -2.04 -70.52
N PRO A 613 -23.82 -1.86 -70.60
CA PRO A 613 -24.76 -2.98 -70.65
C PRO A 613 -24.56 -3.87 -71.87
N THR A 614 -24.83 -5.17 -71.74
CA THR A 614 -24.65 -6.14 -72.82
C THR A 614 -25.99 -6.61 -73.38
N PHE A 615 -26.11 -6.64 -74.71
CA PHE A 615 -27.29 -7.17 -75.39
C PHE A 615 -27.19 -8.69 -75.57
N LYS A 616 -28.33 -9.36 -75.48
CA LYS A 616 -28.48 -10.78 -75.76
C LYS A 616 -29.84 -11.06 -76.42
N THR A 617 -29.79 -11.71 -77.58
CA THR A 617 -30.96 -12.26 -78.26
C THR A 617 -30.69 -13.70 -78.66
N LYS A 618 -31.75 -14.46 -78.96
CA LYS A 618 -31.66 -15.79 -79.59
C LYS A 618 -31.64 -15.69 -81.13
N ALA A 619 -31.88 -14.51 -81.69
CA ALA A 619 -31.85 -14.28 -83.13
C ALA A 619 -30.43 -14.25 -83.70
N SER A 620 -30.26 -14.84 -84.88
CA SER A 620 -29.05 -14.79 -85.72
C SER A 620 -29.44 -14.48 -87.17
N GLN A 621 -28.49 -14.42 -88.11
CA GLN A 621 -28.81 -14.35 -89.54
C GLN A 621 -29.62 -15.57 -90.06
N PHE A 622 -29.54 -16.71 -89.37
CA PHE A 622 -30.26 -17.95 -89.71
C PHE A 622 -31.65 -18.08 -89.07
N SER A 623 -32.02 -17.15 -88.18
CA SER A 623 -33.32 -17.18 -87.49
C SER A 623 -34.45 -16.74 -88.42
N GLY A 624 -35.53 -17.52 -88.45
CA GLY A 624 -36.69 -17.33 -89.33
C GLY A 624 -37.44 -16.01 -89.14
N ALA A 625 -38.42 -15.76 -90.01
CA ALA A 625 -39.31 -14.61 -89.86
C ALA A 625 -40.19 -14.72 -88.61
N GLY A 626 -40.35 -13.64 -87.86
CA GLY A 626 -41.02 -13.63 -86.56
C GLY A 626 -40.44 -12.60 -85.58
N GLU A 627 -40.91 -12.61 -84.33
CA GLU A 627 -40.40 -11.73 -83.27
C GLU A 627 -39.48 -12.46 -82.29
N TYR A 628 -38.35 -11.83 -81.97
CA TYR A 628 -37.35 -12.33 -81.03
C TYR A 628 -37.09 -11.29 -79.95
N ASP A 629 -37.00 -11.73 -78.69
CA ASP A 629 -36.62 -10.83 -77.59
C ASP A 629 -35.15 -10.42 -77.71
N VAL A 630 -34.90 -9.13 -77.51
CA VAL A 630 -33.57 -8.55 -77.27
C VAL A 630 -33.53 -8.11 -75.81
N THR A 631 -32.94 -8.97 -75.00
CA THR A 631 -32.68 -8.67 -73.58
C THR A 631 -31.41 -7.85 -73.44
N VAL A 632 -31.37 -6.93 -72.49
CA VAL A 632 -30.15 -6.26 -72.01
C VAL A 632 -29.88 -6.71 -70.57
N ALA A 633 -28.61 -6.89 -70.22
CA ALA A 633 -28.19 -7.18 -68.86
C ALA A 633 -26.78 -6.65 -68.56
N GLY A 634 -26.54 -6.33 -67.28
CA GLY A 634 -25.28 -5.77 -66.81
C GLY A 634 -25.10 -4.30 -67.17
N GLY A 635 -23.85 -3.84 -67.05
CA GLY A 635 -23.51 -2.43 -67.08
C GLY A 635 -23.55 -1.80 -65.69
N VAL A 636 -22.63 -0.88 -65.44
CA VAL A 636 -22.44 -0.22 -64.15
C VAL A 636 -22.33 1.28 -64.39
N ALA A 637 -23.21 2.06 -63.78
CA ALA A 637 -23.11 3.52 -63.73
C ALA A 637 -22.70 3.94 -62.30
N PRO A 638 -21.80 4.93 -62.10
CA PRO A 638 -21.44 5.38 -60.76
C PRO A 638 -22.63 6.01 -60.01
N ASN A 639 -23.41 6.85 -60.69
CA ASN A 639 -24.47 7.66 -60.08
C ASN A 639 -25.87 7.00 -60.06
N TYR A 640 -26.03 5.85 -60.72
CA TYR A 640 -27.31 5.15 -60.82
C TYR A 640 -27.23 3.69 -60.41
N ASP A 641 -28.37 3.15 -59.98
CA ASP A 641 -28.56 1.72 -59.72
C ASP A 641 -29.57 1.16 -60.72
N VAL A 642 -29.23 0.05 -61.38
CA VAL A 642 -30.02 -0.48 -62.50
C VAL A 642 -31.11 -1.40 -61.96
N THR A 643 -32.16 -0.76 -61.43
CA THR A 643 -33.27 -1.41 -60.73
C THR A 643 -34.15 -2.30 -61.61
N ALA A 644 -34.17 -2.07 -62.92
CA ALA A 644 -34.93 -2.88 -63.87
C ALA A 644 -34.33 -2.83 -65.29
N TYR A 645 -34.49 -3.93 -66.03
CA TYR A 645 -34.23 -4.01 -67.47
C TYR A 645 -35.53 -4.31 -68.20
N THR A 646 -35.82 -3.63 -69.31
CA THR A 646 -36.98 -3.91 -70.18
C THR A 646 -36.54 -4.43 -71.55
N PRO A 647 -36.96 -5.65 -71.96
CA PRO A 647 -36.55 -6.21 -73.24
C PRO A 647 -37.24 -5.51 -74.42
N GLY A 648 -36.51 -5.37 -75.52
CA GLY A 648 -37.04 -4.94 -76.81
C GLY A 648 -37.35 -6.13 -77.72
N LYS A 649 -37.94 -5.87 -78.88
CA LYS A 649 -38.20 -6.85 -79.94
C LYS A 649 -37.29 -6.62 -81.14
N LEU A 650 -36.73 -7.69 -81.68
CA LEU A 650 -36.22 -7.76 -83.05
C LEU A 650 -37.26 -8.49 -83.91
N THR A 651 -37.89 -7.79 -84.85
CA THR A 651 -38.81 -8.38 -85.82
C THR A 651 -38.08 -8.72 -87.11
N ILE A 652 -38.02 -10.00 -87.45
CA ILE A 652 -37.46 -10.51 -88.72
C ILE A 652 -38.60 -10.65 -89.73
N THR A 653 -38.48 -10.02 -90.90
CA THR A 653 -39.47 -10.06 -91.99
C THR A 653 -39.10 -11.09 -93.06
N LYS A 654 -40.10 -11.59 -93.80
CA LYS A 654 -39.88 -12.58 -94.88
C LYS A 654 -39.09 -11.98 -96.05
N ARG A 655 -38.20 -12.78 -96.66
CA ARG A 655 -37.40 -12.40 -97.84
C ARG A 655 -38.17 -12.72 -99.13
N ASN A 656 -37.97 -11.97 -100.21
CA ASN A 656 -38.61 -12.30 -101.49
C ASN A 656 -37.82 -13.39 -102.25
N LEU A 657 -38.55 -14.31 -102.89
CA LEU A 657 -38.04 -15.45 -103.65
C LEU A 657 -38.77 -15.51 -105.01
N VAL A 658 -38.02 -15.50 -106.10
CA VAL A 658 -38.58 -15.57 -107.45
C VAL A 658 -38.81 -17.03 -107.84
N VAL A 659 -40.01 -17.35 -108.31
CA VAL A 659 -40.44 -18.70 -108.69
C VAL A 659 -40.70 -18.74 -110.21
N LYS A 660 -39.82 -19.40 -110.98
CA LYS A 660 -39.92 -19.48 -112.45
C LYS A 660 -40.29 -20.89 -112.92
N ALA A 661 -41.30 -21.03 -113.78
CA ALA A 661 -41.53 -22.28 -114.53
C ALA A 661 -40.30 -22.64 -115.38
N VAL A 662 -39.91 -23.91 -115.33
CA VAL A 662 -38.85 -24.45 -116.18
C VAL A 662 -39.38 -24.62 -117.62
N ASP A 663 -38.54 -24.29 -118.60
CA ASP A 663 -38.83 -24.51 -120.02
C ASP A 663 -38.61 -26.00 -120.38
N TYR A 664 -39.55 -26.61 -121.09
CA TYR A 664 -39.57 -28.05 -121.41
C TYR A 664 -39.54 -28.34 -122.91
N SER A 665 -39.17 -29.57 -123.27
CA SER A 665 -39.52 -30.14 -124.56
C SER A 665 -39.90 -31.61 -124.44
N ARG A 666 -40.91 -32.07 -125.19
CA ARG A 666 -41.32 -33.47 -125.27
C ARG A 666 -41.17 -34.03 -126.69
N TYR A 667 -41.22 -35.35 -126.84
CA TYR A 667 -41.27 -35.99 -128.16
C TYR A 667 -42.72 -36.18 -128.65
N TYR A 668 -42.92 -36.22 -129.97
CA TYR A 668 -44.23 -36.37 -130.61
C TYR A 668 -44.89 -37.68 -130.19
N GLY A 669 -46.19 -37.63 -129.91
CA GLY A 669 -46.93 -38.77 -129.34
C GLY A 669 -46.61 -39.10 -127.87
N VAL A 670 -45.69 -38.39 -127.20
CA VAL A 670 -45.45 -38.50 -125.76
C VAL A 670 -46.33 -37.47 -125.03
N PRO A 671 -46.94 -37.79 -123.87
CA PRO A 671 -47.66 -36.82 -123.04
C PRO A 671 -46.81 -35.59 -122.65
N ASN A 672 -47.47 -34.53 -122.19
CA ASN A 672 -46.75 -33.43 -121.55
C ASN A 672 -45.97 -33.93 -120.33
N PRO A 673 -44.75 -33.42 -120.08
CA PRO A 673 -44.06 -33.66 -118.82
C PRO A 673 -44.77 -32.93 -117.69
N ASP A 674 -44.62 -33.42 -116.46
CA ASP A 674 -44.95 -32.64 -115.27
C ASP A 674 -44.12 -31.33 -115.28
N PHE A 675 -44.78 -30.19 -115.43
CA PHE A 675 -44.10 -28.90 -115.34
C PHE A 675 -43.58 -28.67 -113.92
N LYS A 676 -42.29 -28.35 -113.79
CA LYS A 676 -41.65 -28.04 -112.51
C LYS A 676 -41.32 -26.54 -112.42
N VAL A 677 -41.28 -26.04 -111.20
CA VAL A 677 -40.81 -24.69 -110.88
C VAL A 677 -39.36 -24.71 -110.38
N SER A 678 -38.66 -23.63 -110.66
CA SER A 678 -37.33 -23.29 -110.18
C SER A 678 -37.40 -22.03 -109.31
N TYR A 679 -36.43 -21.86 -108.43
CA TYR A 679 -36.46 -20.81 -107.39
C TYR A 679 -35.14 -20.02 -107.40
N ILE A 680 -35.22 -18.70 -107.28
CA ILE A 680 -34.06 -17.79 -107.30
C ILE A 680 -34.22 -16.78 -106.16
N GLY A 681 -33.21 -16.66 -105.29
CA GLY A 681 -33.22 -15.77 -104.13
C GLY A 681 -33.17 -16.45 -102.76
N PHE A 682 -33.02 -17.79 -102.71
CA PHE A 682 -32.68 -18.49 -101.46
C PHE A 682 -31.38 -17.94 -100.87
N ILE A 683 -31.36 -17.78 -99.55
CA ILE A 683 -30.20 -17.35 -98.75
C ILE A 683 -29.87 -18.46 -97.73
N ASN A 684 -28.86 -18.29 -96.88
CA ASN A 684 -28.52 -19.20 -95.76
C ASN A 684 -28.19 -20.66 -96.12
N GLY A 685 -28.14 -21.03 -97.40
CA GLY A 685 -28.04 -22.43 -97.86
C GLY A 685 -29.40 -23.11 -98.04
N ASP A 686 -30.50 -22.37 -97.95
CA ASP A 686 -31.85 -22.87 -98.20
C ASP A 686 -32.00 -23.42 -99.62
N THR A 687 -32.93 -24.37 -99.75
CA THR A 687 -33.34 -24.96 -101.02
C THR A 687 -34.85 -25.14 -101.02
N ARG A 688 -35.43 -25.66 -102.12
CA ARG A 688 -36.86 -26.02 -102.19
C ARG A 688 -37.36 -26.83 -100.98
N ALA A 689 -36.50 -27.59 -100.29
CA ALA A 689 -36.87 -28.36 -99.11
C ALA A 689 -37.40 -27.53 -97.92
N VAL A 690 -37.17 -26.20 -97.87
CA VAL A 690 -37.77 -25.34 -96.84
C VAL A 690 -39.20 -24.91 -97.17
N ILE A 691 -39.59 -24.95 -98.46
CA ILE A 691 -40.85 -24.40 -98.95
C ILE A 691 -42.04 -25.18 -98.40
N SER A 692 -42.81 -24.50 -97.55
CA SER A 692 -43.92 -25.10 -96.81
C SER A 692 -45.07 -25.61 -97.70
N VAL A 693 -45.38 -24.92 -98.80
CA VAL A 693 -46.32 -25.37 -99.84
C VAL A 693 -45.81 -24.96 -101.23
N ASP A 694 -45.57 -25.93 -102.10
CA ASP A 694 -45.10 -25.69 -103.48
C ASP A 694 -46.12 -24.91 -104.35
N PRO A 695 -45.66 -23.87 -105.08
CA PRO A 695 -46.29 -23.35 -106.28
C PRO A 695 -46.48 -24.41 -107.37
N LYS A 696 -47.53 -24.24 -108.20
CA LYS A 696 -47.86 -25.15 -109.31
C LYS A 696 -47.55 -24.51 -110.66
N ALA A 697 -47.26 -25.35 -111.66
CA ALA A 697 -47.03 -24.96 -113.05
C ALA A 697 -47.91 -25.76 -114.02
N GLU A 698 -48.56 -25.09 -114.98
CA GLU A 698 -49.61 -25.67 -115.85
C GLU A 698 -49.51 -25.15 -117.31
N CYS A 699 -50.01 -25.90 -118.30
CA CYS A 699 -49.94 -25.57 -119.74
C CYS A 699 -51.07 -26.25 -120.53
N GLU A 700 -51.61 -25.55 -121.54
CA GLU A 700 -52.75 -25.96 -122.38
C GLU A 700 -52.43 -26.99 -123.48
N ALA A 701 -51.15 -27.32 -123.73
CA ALA A 701 -50.77 -28.25 -124.80
C ALA A 701 -51.24 -29.69 -124.51
N THR A 702 -51.44 -30.50 -125.55
CA THR A 702 -51.89 -31.91 -125.41
C THR A 702 -50.92 -32.89 -126.09
N ILE A 703 -51.05 -34.19 -125.83
CA ILE A 703 -50.22 -35.26 -126.44
C ILE A 703 -50.19 -35.22 -127.98
N GLU A 704 -51.34 -34.93 -128.59
CA GLU A 704 -51.54 -34.82 -130.06
C GLU A 704 -51.00 -33.50 -130.65
N SER A 705 -50.61 -32.53 -129.82
CA SER A 705 -50.09 -31.25 -130.30
C SER A 705 -48.80 -31.46 -131.09
N ASN A 706 -48.75 -30.86 -132.28
CA ASN A 706 -47.66 -30.98 -133.24
C ASN A 706 -46.37 -30.32 -132.75
N VAL A 707 -45.27 -30.55 -133.50
CA VAL A 707 -43.99 -29.81 -133.40
C VAL A 707 -44.25 -28.30 -133.40
N GLY A 708 -43.98 -27.64 -132.27
CA GLY A 708 -44.36 -26.24 -131.98
C GLY A 708 -44.06 -25.85 -130.53
N THR A 709 -44.48 -24.64 -130.10
CA THR A 709 -44.17 -24.07 -128.78
C THR A 709 -45.40 -23.47 -128.08
N TYR A 710 -45.53 -23.69 -126.76
CA TYR A 710 -46.69 -23.32 -125.93
C TYR A 710 -46.26 -22.73 -124.56
N PRO A 711 -47.04 -21.86 -123.89
CA PRO A 711 -46.65 -21.23 -122.61
C PRO A 711 -47.00 -22.09 -121.38
N ILE A 712 -46.15 -22.04 -120.35
CA ILE A 712 -46.34 -22.66 -119.02
C ILE A 712 -46.50 -21.55 -117.98
N THR A 713 -47.59 -21.54 -117.21
CA THR A 713 -47.88 -20.51 -116.18
C THR A 713 -47.62 -21.02 -114.77
N VAL A 714 -47.28 -20.13 -113.82
CA VAL A 714 -47.05 -20.47 -112.40
C VAL A 714 -47.97 -19.71 -111.45
N SER A 715 -48.51 -20.38 -110.43
CA SER A 715 -49.20 -19.71 -109.31
C SER A 715 -49.29 -20.55 -108.03
N GLY A 716 -49.66 -19.90 -106.92
CA GLY A 716 -49.91 -20.53 -105.62
C GLY A 716 -48.65 -20.87 -104.82
N GLY A 717 -48.83 -21.52 -103.67
CA GLY A 717 -47.76 -21.84 -102.73
C GLY A 717 -47.68 -20.89 -101.54
N PHE A 718 -46.89 -21.27 -100.54
CA PHE A 718 -46.66 -20.53 -99.29
C PHE A 718 -45.33 -20.95 -98.66
N ASP A 719 -44.68 -20.03 -97.94
CA ASP A 719 -43.58 -20.36 -97.05
C ASP A 719 -43.55 -19.44 -95.81
N ASP A 720 -42.96 -19.90 -94.70
CA ASP A 720 -42.83 -19.13 -93.46
C ASP A 720 -41.70 -18.09 -93.47
N ASN A 721 -40.65 -18.27 -94.27
CA ASN A 721 -39.52 -17.34 -94.36
C ASN A 721 -39.47 -16.55 -95.67
N TYR A 722 -40.14 -17.02 -96.72
CA TYR A 722 -40.14 -16.40 -98.04
C TYR A 722 -41.51 -15.91 -98.54
N ASN A 723 -41.52 -14.81 -99.31
CA ASN A 723 -42.64 -14.37 -100.15
C ASN A 723 -42.35 -14.73 -101.61
N PHE A 724 -43.36 -15.11 -102.40
CA PHE A 724 -43.16 -15.55 -103.80
C PHE A 724 -43.50 -14.50 -104.86
N GLU A 725 -42.67 -14.45 -105.90
CA GLU A 725 -42.84 -13.62 -107.09
C GLU A 725 -42.71 -14.50 -108.35
N TYR A 726 -43.76 -14.59 -109.17
CA TYR A 726 -43.88 -15.65 -110.19
C TYR A 726 -43.39 -15.24 -111.60
N GLN A 727 -42.79 -16.19 -112.32
CA GLN A 727 -42.38 -16.07 -113.72
C GLN A 727 -42.77 -17.32 -114.53
N ASN A 728 -43.19 -17.12 -115.77
CA ASN A 728 -43.68 -18.16 -116.67
C ASN A 728 -42.56 -18.79 -117.53
N GLY A 729 -42.84 -19.94 -118.15
CA GLY A 729 -41.95 -20.70 -119.03
C GLY A 729 -42.66 -21.19 -120.30
N SER A 730 -42.11 -22.19 -120.99
CA SER A 730 -42.61 -22.69 -122.28
C SER A 730 -42.34 -24.18 -122.54
N LEU A 731 -43.15 -24.82 -123.40
CA LEU A 731 -43.04 -26.23 -123.83
C LEU A 731 -42.87 -26.34 -125.34
N GLU A 732 -41.88 -27.12 -125.79
CA GLU A 732 -41.56 -27.45 -127.19
C GLU A 732 -41.84 -28.94 -127.54
N VAL A 733 -41.98 -29.32 -128.83
CA VAL A 733 -42.27 -30.72 -129.28
C VAL A 733 -41.31 -31.20 -130.40
N LYS A 734 -40.80 -32.46 -130.33
CA LYS A 734 -39.61 -33.03 -131.04
C LYS A 734 -39.75 -34.54 -131.49
N PRO A 735 -38.71 -35.27 -132.02
CA PRO A 735 -38.76 -36.72 -132.41
C PRO A 735 -37.92 -37.78 -131.57
N ARG A 736 -38.15 -39.13 -131.70
CA ARG A 736 -37.90 -40.26 -130.72
C ARG A 736 -36.70 -41.26 -130.99
N GLU A 737 -36.34 -42.23 -130.09
CA GLU A 737 -35.13 -43.14 -130.16
C GLU A 737 -35.25 -44.62 -129.56
N VAL A 738 -34.20 -45.51 -129.62
CA VAL A 738 -34.14 -46.99 -129.26
C VAL A 738 -32.74 -47.55 -128.71
N GLY A 739 -32.62 -48.61 -127.85
CA GLY A 739 -31.29 -49.11 -127.31
C GLY A 739 -31.14 -50.47 -126.52
N TRP A 740 -30.10 -50.62 -125.65
CA TRP A 740 -29.78 -51.78 -124.74
C TRP A 740 -30.29 -51.58 -123.28
N LYS A 741 -30.30 -52.61 -122.40
CA LYS A 741 -30.92 -52.53 -121.04
C LYS A 741 -30.08 -52.78 -119.76
N ASN A 742 -29.10 -53.71 -119.67
CA ASN A 742 -28.53 -54.11 -118.34
C ASN A 742 -27.10 -54.70 -118.30
N VAL A 743 -26.37 -54.51 -117.16
CA VAL A 743 -24.90 -54.73 -117.03
C VAL A 743 -24.41 -55.04 -115.57
N TYR A 744 -23.69 -56.17 -115.30
CA TYR A 744 -23.21 -56.61 -113.94
C TYR A 744 -22.03 -57.64 -113.94
N ASN A 745 -21.43 -58.10 -112.81
CA ASN A 745 -20.65 -57.45 -111.71
C ASN A 745 -20.30 -58.40 -110.49
N TYR A 746 -19.01 -58.82 -110.30
CA TYR A 746 -18.27 -59.12 -109.02
C TYR A 746 -18.71 -60.17 -107.96
N VAL A 747 -17.76 -60.99 -107.44
CA VAL A 747 -17.89 -61.94 -106.28
C VAL A 747 -16.60 -62.03 -105.40
N THR A 748 -16.80 -62.10 -104.07
CA THR A 748 -15.82 -62.01 -102.93
C THR A 748 -16.55 -62.55 -101.67
N TYR A 749 -16.17 -63.52 -100.79
CA TYR A 749 -14.94 -64.27 -100.40
C TYR A 749 -13.92 -63.50 -99.52
N ASN A 750 -13.31 -64.01 -98.42
CA ASN A 750 -13.29 -65.32 -97.73
C ASN A 750 -14.41 -65.47 -96.67
N ASP A 751 -15.39 -66.31 -96.95
CA ASP A 751 -16.59 -66.56 -96.13
C ASP A 751 -16.83 -68.08 -96.10
N MET A 752 -16.93 -68.68 -94.91
CA MET A 752 -17.10 -70.14 -94.74
C MET A 752 -18.53 -70.64 -94.99
N SER A 753 -19.27 -70.00 -95.90
CA SER A 753 -20.60 -70.41 -96.37
C SER A 753 -20.67 -70.62 -97.89
N LEU A 754 -19.95 -69.82 -98.68
CA LEU A 754 -19.57 -70.18 -100.06
C LEU A 754 -18.40 -71.18 -100.10
N SER A 755 -17.83 -71.49 -98.93
CA SER A 755 -16.87 -72.57 -98.69
C SER A 755 -17.14 -73.23 -97.34
N THR A 756 -17.83 -74.37 -97.32
CA THR A 756 -17.62 -75.33 -96.20
C THR A 756 -16.25 -76.02 -96.38
N ARG A 757 -15.97 -76.23 -97.68
CA ARG A 757 -14.78 -76.37 -98.53
C ARG A 757 -15.26 -75.76 -99.91
N ASP A 758 -14.44 -75.38 -100.89
CA ASP A 758 -14.77 -74.26 -101.85
C ASP A 758 -15.58 -74.58 -103.16
N ASP A 759 -16.37 -73.61 -103.71
CA ASP A 759 -17.27 -73.71 -104.92
C ASP A 759 -17.33 -72.42 -105.87
N TYR A 760 -18.39 -72.16 -106.69
CA TYR A 760 -18.36 -71.43 -108.02
C TYR A 760 -19.37 -70.24 -108.29
N PHE A 761 -19.55 -69.77 -109.57
CA PHE A 761 -20.16 -68.46 -110.00
C PHE A 761 -20.98 -68.47 -111.37
N ASN A 762 -21.80 -67.44 -111.73
CA ASN A 762 -22.60 -67.31 -113.01
C ASN A 762 -23.25 -65.90 -113.36
N TYR A 763 -23.56 -65.55 -114.65
CA TYR A 763 -24.33 -64.31 -115.08
C TYR A 763 -24.82 -64.23 -116.59
N ARG A 764 -25.85 -63.38 -116.97
CA ARG A 764 -26.29 -63.01 -118.37
C ARG A 764 -27.14 -61.66 -118.50
N PRO A 765 -27.11 -60.85 -119.60
CA PRO A 765 -27.77 -59.50 -119.77
C PRO A 765 -28.97 -59.34 -120.78
N VAL A 766 -29.49 -58.11 -121.08
CA VAL A 766 -30.82 -57.79 -121.74
C VAL A 766 -30.89 -56.46 -122.60
N VAL A 767 -31.83 -56.30 -123.57
CA VAL A 767 -32.12 -55.18 -124.58
C VAL A 767 -33.39 -54.32 -124.30
N GLU A 768 -33.57 -53.11 -124.90
CA GLU A 768 -34.76 -52.22 -124.72
C GLU A 768 -35.19 -51.31 -125.91
N GLY A 769 -36.43 -51.49 -126.40
CA GLY A 769 -37.16 -50.53 -127.27
C GLY A 769 -38.11 -51.21 -128.27
N ASP A 770 -38.83 -50.42 -129.09
CA ASP A 770 -39.59 -50.95 -130.24
C ASP A 770 -38.58 -51.36 -131.34
N TYR A 771 -38.10 -52.60 -131.23
CA TYR A 771 -37.12 -53.22 -132.11
C TYR A 771 -37.87 -53.88 -133.27
N ASP A 772 -38.03 -53.16 -134.37
CA ASP A 772 -38.40 -53.75 -135.67
C ASP A 772 -37.13 -54.34 -136.32
N ASP A 773 -37.25 -55.42 -137.08
CA ASP A 773 -36.09 -56.20 -137.57
C ASP A 773 -35.33 -55.54 -138.73
N ASP A 774 -35.82 -54.40 -139.20
CA ASP A 774 -35.07 -53.49 -140.07
C ASP A 774 -33.85 -52.79 -139.31
N VAL A 775 -33.22 -53.42 -138.25
CA VAL A 775 -32.16 -52.87 -137.31
C VAL A 775 -30.90 -53.70 -136.81
N PHE A 776 -30.75 -54.26 -135.56
CA PHE A 776 -29.46 -54.40 -134.75
C PHE A 776 -28.62 -55.76 -134.72
N LYS A 777 -27.51 -55.87 -133.92
CA LYS A 777 -26.57 -57.04 -133.64
C LYS A 777 -25.66 -56.94 -132.35
N ILE A 778 -24.99 -58.03 -131.83
CA ILE A 778 -24.46 -58.23 -130.40
C ILE A 778 -23.09 -59.04 -130.22
N GLU A 779 -22.23 -58.79 -129.18
CA GLU A 779 -20.95 -59.54 -128.83
C GLU A 779 -20.53 -59.70 -127.29
N LEU A 780 -19.51 -60.55 -126.94
CA LEU A 780 -18.99 -60.86 -125.55
C LEU A 780 -17.48 -61.36 -125.44
N TRP A 781 -16.72 -60.98 -124.37
CA TRP A 781 -15.23 -61.13 -124.18
C TRP A 781 -14.67 -61.33 -122.71
N TYR A 782 -13.36 -61.68 -122.52
CA TYR A 782 -12.59 -61.78 -121.22
C TYR A 782 -11.55 -60.64 -120.99
N LEU A 783 -11.14 -60.40 -119.73
CA LEU A 783 -10.20 -59.34 -119.31
C LEU A 783 -8.95 -59.76 -118.51
N ASP A 784 -7.83 -59.07 -118.76
CA ASP A 784 -6.58 -59.14 -117.99
C ASP A 784 -6.50 -58.13 -116.82
N GLY A 785 -5.34 -58.02 -116.18
CA GLY A 785 -5.08 -57.06 -115.09
C GLY A 785 -5.15 -55.59 -115.52
N ASP A 786 -4.89 -55.30 -116.79
CA ASP A 786 -5.05 -53.97 -117.39
C ASP A 786 -6.50 -53.67 -117.83
N ASN A 787 -7.40 -54.66 -117.74
CA ASN A 787 -8.80 -54.61 -118.16
C ASN A 787 -9.01 -54.50 -119.69
N ARG A 788 -8.14 -55.10 -120.51
CA ARG A 788 -8.32 -55.14 -121.98
C ARG A 788 -9.09 -56.37 -122.45
N MET A 789 -9.90 -56.20 -123.50
CA MET A 789 -10.50 -57.28 -124.29
C MET A 789 -9.41 -58.11 -124.97
N THR A 790 -8.91 -59.12 -124.28
CA THR A 790 -7.76 -59.93 -124.72
C THR A 790 -8.16 -61.19 -125.47
N ASN A 791 -9.34 -61.75 -125.16
CA ASN A 791 -9.89 -62.93 -125.84
C ASN A 791 -11.40 -62.77 -126.04
N HIS A 792 -11.85 -62.98 -127.28
CA HIS A 792 -13.27 -63.06 -127.63
C HIS A 792 -13.87 -64.36 -127.08
N VAL A 793 -15.13 -64.31 -126.67
CA VAL A 793 -15.85 -65.48 -126.17
C VAL A 793 -16.96 -65.91 -127.13
N THR A 794 -17.90 -65.04 -127.53
CA THR A 794 -18.93 -65.38 -128.52
C THR A 794 -19.71 -64.18 -129.11
N THR A 795 -20.36 -64.40 -130.25
CA THR A 795 -21.24 -63.46 -130.99
C THR A 795 -22.64 -64.05 -131.06
N ILE A 796 -23.70 -63.22 -131.01
CA ILE A 796 -25.09 -63.72 -130.90
C ILE A 796 -25.98 -63.20 -132.03
N ALA A 797 -26.56 -64.14 -132.78
CA ALA A 797 -27.69 -63.97 -133.69
C ALA A 797 -28.70 -65.12 -133.44
N ASP A 798 -29.89 -65.07 -134.05
CA ASP A 798 -31.00 -65.97 -133.68
C ASP A 798 -30.72 -67.47 -133.87
N GLY A 799 -31.27 -68.30 -132.97
CA GLY A 799 -31.32 -69.77 -133.10
C GLY A 799 -30.94 -70.60 -131.86
N GLU A 800 -30.13 -70.09 -130.91
CA GLU A 800 -29.52 -70.92 -129.86
C GLU A 800 -29.80 -70.53 -128.38
N TYR A 801 -30.40 -71.50 -127.67
CA TYR A 801 -30.55 -71.66 -126.21
C TYR A 801 -31.54 -70.77 -125.41
N ALA A 802 -32.21 -71.42 -124.46
CA ALA A 802 -33.08 -70.82 -123.45
C ALA A 802 -32.42 -70.85 -122.05
N GLY A 803 -32.58 -69.78 -121.27
CA GLY A 803 -32.10 -69.67 -119.88
C GLY A 803 -30.85 -68.80 -119.69
N ASN A 804 -30.64 -68.35 -118.45
CA ASN A 804 -29.70 -67.27 -118.12
C ASN A 804 -28.30 -67.75 -117.67
N TYR A 805 -27.88 -68.95 -118.10
CA TYR A 805 -26.69 -69.63 -117.56
C TYR A 805 -25.48 -69.57 -118.50
N VAL A 806 -24.28 -69.56 -117.91
CA VAL A 806 -22.99 -69.75 -118.58
C VAL A 806 -22.19 -70.78 -117.77
N SER A 807 -22.09 -72.01 -118.27
CA SER A 807 -21.40 -73.10 -117.54
C SER A 807 -19.87 -72.99 -117.67
N THR A 808 -19.14 -73.12 -116.56
CA THR A 808 -17.68 -73.24 -116.53
C THR A 808 -17.27 -74.47 -115.73
N ASP A 809 -16.41 -75.28 -116.33
CA ASP A 809 -16.03 -76.64 -115.93
C ASP A 809 -15.29 -76.69 -114.55
N PRO A 810 -15.62 -77.60 -113.62
CA PRO A 810 -14.89 -77.78 -112.36
C PRO A 810 -13.40 -78.12 -112.54
N ASP A 811 -12.97 -78.65 -113.69
CA ASP A 811 -11.53 -78.83 -113.99
C ASP A 811 -10.78 -77.49 -114.23
N ARG A 812 -11.46 -76.34 -114.08
CA ARG A 812 -10.89 -74.98 -114.33
C ARG A 812 -11.19 -74.01 -113.17
N PRO A 813 -10.47 -74.13 -112.04
CA PRO A 813 -10.69 -73.28 -110.87
C PRO A 813 -10.44 -71.79 -111.16
N MET A 814 -11.23 -70.92 -110.53
CA MET A 814 -11.13 -69.47 -110.73
C MET A 814 -10.00 -68.85 -109.89
N ASN A 815 -9.11 -68.15 -110.58
CA ASN A 815 -8.26 -67.13 -109.99
C ASN A 815 -9.08 -65.84 -109.73
N VAL A 816 -8.48 -64.91 -109.01
CA VAL A 816 -8.95 -63.52 -108.83
C VAL A 816 -8.93 -62.76 -110.22
N GLY A 817 -10.06 -62.69 -110.99
CA GLY A 817 -10.14 -62.29 -112.46
C GLY A 817 -11.47 -61.62 -113.02
N LYS A 818 -11.71 -61.45 -114.37
CA LYS A 818 -12.65 -60.41 -115.00
C LYS A 818 -13.29 -60.62 -116.45
N TYR A 819 -14.37 -59.88 -116.91
CA TYR A 819 -15.17 -60.07 -118.22
C TYR A 819 -15.86 -58.78 -118.90
N ILE A 820 -16.39 -58.77 -120.17
CA ILE A 820 -16.91 -57.54 -120.94
C ILE A 820 -17.79 -57.74 -122.28
N PHE A 821 -18.50 -56.73 -122.92
CA PHE A 821 -19.61 -56.81 -123.99
C PHE A 821 -19.76 -55.68 -125.12
N ASN A 822 -20.61 -55.78 -126.22
CA ASN A 822 -20.80 -54.81 -127.39
C ASN A 822 -22.17 -54.83 -128.28
N LEU A 823 -22.51 -53.83 -129.19
CA LEU A 823 -23.71 -53.73 -130.18
C LEU A 823 -23.73 -52.56 -131.28
N VAL A 824 -24.58 -52.59 -132.37
CA VAL A 824 -24.70 -51.59 -133.53
C VAL A 824 -26.13 -51.36 -134.23
N PRO A 825 -26.56 -50.14 -134.75
CA PRO A 825 -27.95 -49.73 -135.27
C PRO A 825 -28.19 -49.28 -136.79
N THR A 826 -29.32 -48.57 -137.18
CA THR A 826 -29.76 -48.16 -138.62
C THR A 826 -30.32 -46.70 -138.98
N GLY A 827 -31.59 -46.46 -139.47
CA GLY A 827 -31.98 -45.46 -140.57
C GLY A 827 -33.06 -44.29 -140.44
N THR A 828 -33.71 -43.77 -141.54
CA THR A 828 -34.30 -42.37 -141.71
C THR A 828 -35.85 -42.12 -141.76
N ASN A 829 -36.48 -41.72 -140.64
CA ASN A 829 -37.83 -41.08 -140.58
C ASN A 829 -37.72 -39.85 -139.67
N PRO A 830 -38.31 -38.66 -139.96
CA PRO A 830 -38.15 -37.46 -139.13
C PRO A 830 -38.67 -37.59 -137.68
N ASN A 831 -39.27 -38.74 -137.31
CA ASN A 831 -39.71 -39.07 -135.96
C ASN A 831 -38.84 -40.10 -135.14
N TYR A 832 -37.69 -40.67 -135.60
CA TYR A 832 -37.00 -41.86 -134.95
C TYR A 832 -35.40 -41.98 -135.04
N THR A 833 -34.60 -42.62 -134.07
CA THR A 833 -33.05 -42.79 -133.92
C THR A 833 -32.47 -43.89 -132.81
N ALA A 834 -31.14 -44.15 -132.36
CA ALA A 834 -30.57 -45.41 -131.54
C ALA A 834 -29.15 -45.55 -130.60
N ASN A 835 -28.81 -46.44 -129.47
CA ASN A 835 -27.59 -46.54 -128.36
C ASN A 835 -27.08 -47.82 -127.26
N PRO A 836 -25.85 -48.04 -126.46
CA PRO A 836 -25.22 -49.27 -125.54
C PRO A 836 -24.23 -49.36 -124.10
N SER A 837 -23.72 -50.52 -123.34
CA SER A 837 -22.75 -50.71 -121.98
C SER A 837 -22.02 -52.12 -121.23
N GLN A 838 -21.20 -52.29 -120.00
CA GLN A 838 -20.19 -53.48 -119.35
C GLN A 838 -19.59 -53.79 -117.71
N ALA A 839 -18.88 -54.94 -117.08
CA ALA A 839 -18.47 -55.35 -115.50
C ALA A 839 -17.45 -56.61 -114.72
N PHE A 840 -16.99 -56.82 -113.31
CA PHE A 840 -15.68 -57.61 -112.56
C PHE A 840 -15.41 -58.68 -111.12
N VAL A 841 -14.41 -58.85 -109.97
CA VAL A 841 -14.11 -59.93 -108.61
C VAL A 841 -12.97 -59.92 -107.20
N THR A 842 -12.78 -60.75 -105.93
CA THR A 842 -11.64 -60.88 -104.61
C THR A 842 -11.41 -61.94 -103.16
N VAL A 843 -10.36 -62.04 -102.05
CA VAL A 843 -9.97 -63.06 -100.69
C VAL A 843 -8.84 -62.99 -99.27
N THR A 844 -8.71 -63.75 -97.95
CA THR A 844 -7.47 -64.19 -96.81
C THR A 844 -7.30 -64.42 -95.01
N PRO A 845 -6.44 -65.27 -94.07
CA PRO A 845 -6.07 -65.40 -92.38
C PRO A 845 -4.87 -66.27 -91.32
N ALA A 846 -4.53 -66.22 -89.85
CA ALA A 846 -3.79 -67.03 -88.51
C ALA A 846 -3.83 -66.85 -86.71
N SER A 847 -2.86 -67.06 -85.56
CA SER A 847 -2.95 -67.23 -83.85
C SER A 847 -1.83 -67.08 -82.44
N ASN A 848 -1.97 -67.18 -80.93
CA ASN A 848 -0.97 -67.11 -79.53
C ASN A 848 -1.21 -67.48 -77.76
N TYR A 849 -0.45 -67.15 -76.49
CA TYR A 849 -0.43 -67.61 -74.82
C TYR A 849 0.02 -66.83 -73.26
N LEU A 850 0.25 -67.34 -71.86
CA LEU A 850 0.40 -66.77 -70.24
C LEU A 850 1.10 -67.45 -68.72
N GLU A 851 1.23 -66.93 -67.31
CA GLU A 851 1.83 -67.46 -65.79
C GLU A 851 1.94 -66.70 -64.16
N TRP A 852 2.03 -67.23 -62.76
CA TRP A 852 2.47 -66.65 -61.21
C TRP A 852 2.74 -67.38 -59.60
N ASN A 853 2.93 -66.79 -58.24
CA ASN A 853 3.33 -67.22 -56.66
C ASN A 853 3.61 -66.28 -55.18
N ALA A 854 3.61 -66.63 -53.73
CA ALA A 854 4.06 -65.88 -52.29
C ALA A 854 3.99 -66.33 -50.58
N SER A 855 4.58 -65.76 -49.36
CA SER A 855 4.67 -66.17 -47.72
C SER A 855 4.66 -65.22 -46.24
N GLU A 856 4.49 -65.57 -44.82
CA GLU A 856 3.92 -64.85 -43.43
C GLU A 856 4.39 -65.07 -41.82
N PRO A 857 4.00 -64.36 -40.64
CA PRO A 857 3.26 -63.10 -40.32
C PRO A 857 4.11 -61.91 -39.81
N ILE A 858 3.61 -60.70 -40.06
CA ILE A 858 4.43 -59.48 -40.06
C ILE A 858 4.13 -58.61 -38.82
N LYS A 859 5.18 -58.18 -38.11
CA LYS A 859 5.09 -57.31 -36.90
C LYS A 859 5.68 -55.93 -37.16
N MET A 860 5.10 -54.91 -36.51
CA MET A 860 5.59 -53.53 -36.47
C MET A 860 5.12 -52.82 -35.18
N LYS A 861 5.53 -51.58 -34.97
CA LYS A 861 5.06 -50.69 -33.88
C LYS A 861 4.19 -49.57 -34.43
N VAL A 862 3.49 -48.87 -33.53
CA VAL A 862 2.76 -47.64 -33.90
C VAL A 862 3.78 -46.62 -34.45
N GLY A 863 3.72 -46.36 -35.76
CA GLY A 863 4.67 -45.50 -36.50
C GLY A 863 5.78 -46.20 -37.29
N GLU A 864 5.70 -47.51 -37.58
CA GLU A 864 6.75 -48.30 -38.27
C GLU A 864 6.28 -48.90 -39.62
N THR A 865 7.21 -49.16 -40.57
CA THR A 865 6.94 -49.48 -42.00
C THR A 865 7.72 -50.72 -42.49
N VAL A 866 7.13 -51.55 -43.38
CA VAL A 866 7.63 -52.87 -43.85
C VAL A 866 7.32 -53.14 -45.35
N ASP A 867 8.03 -54.07 -46.03
CA ASP A 867 7.87 -54.51 -47.46
C ASP A 867 7.18 -55.91 -47.55
N LEU A 868 6.72 -56.33 -48.74
CA LEU A 868 5.82 -57.49 -48.96
C LEU A 868 6.23 -58.52 -50.06
N GLY A 869 6.69 -58.09 -51.26
CA GLY A 869 7.22 -58.95 -52.36
C GLY A 869 6.26 -59.82 -53.23
N ILE A 870 6.11 -59.53 -54.54
CA ILE A 870 5.10 -60.10 -55.50
C ILE A 870 5.69 -60.23 -56.97
N SER A 871 5.07 -60.95 -57.96
CA SER A 871 5.56 -61.16 -59.37
C SER A 871 4.42 -61.54 -60.39
N TYR A 872 4.61 -61.77 -61.73
CA TYR A 872 3.63 -62.36 -62.72
C TYR A 872 4.00 -62.34 -64.26
N GLN A 873 3.16 -62.90 -65.17
CA GLN A 873 3.12 -62.70 -66.66
C GLN A 873 1.73 -62.30 -67.23
N ALA A 874 1.64 -61.83 -68.51
CA ALA A 874 0.38 -61.43 -69.21
C ALA A 874 0.52 -61.23 -70.75
N ASN A 875 -0.60 -61.26 -71.51
CA ASN A 875 -0.70 -60.71 -72.89
C ASN A 875 -1.26 -59.25 -72.90
N ILE A 876 -1.51 -58.64 -74.06
CA ILE A 876 -1.90 -57.21 -74.14
C ILE A 876 -3.33 -56.88 -73.65
N TRP A 877 -4.10 -57.85 -73.17
CA TRP A 877 -5.50 -57.70 -72.77
C TRP A 877 -5.78 -58.09 -71.29
N CYS A 878 -4.93 -57.69 -70.33
CA CYS A 878 -4.89 -58.26 -68.96
C CYS A 878 -4.94 -57.25 -67.78
N LYS A 879 -5.29 -57.67 -66.54
CA LYS A 879 -5.67 -56.77 -65.38
C LYS A 879 -5.43 -57.36 -63.95
N PHE A 880 -5.31 -56.53 -62.87
CA PHE A 880 -4.96 -56.88 -61.46
C PHE A 880 -5.86 -56.29 -60.32
N GLU A 881 -5.89 -56.86 -59.08
CA GLU A 881 -6.76 -56.47 -57.91
C GLU A 881 -6.18 -56.77 -56.46
N THR A 882 -6.65 -56.12 -55.34
CA THR A 882 -6.13 -56.25 -53.91
C THR A 882 -7.13 -55.89 -52.75
N ASP A 883 -6.90 -56.30 -51.48
CA ASP A 883 -7.77 -56.03 -50.27
C ASP A 883 -7.02 -56.01 -48.88
N TYR A 884 -7.41 -55.14 -47.90
CA TYR A 884 -6.88 -55.02 -46.49
C TYR A 884 -7.63 -54.02 -45.53
N ASP A 885 -7.30 -53.99 -44.22
CA ASP A 885 -7.81 -53.04 -43.18
C ASP A 885 -6.97 -51.77 -43.01
N SER A 886 -7.61 -50.61 -43.12
CA SER A 886 -6.99 -49.28 -43.11
C SER A 886 -6.92 -48.56 -41.75
N GLU A 887 -7.58 -49.04 -40.69
CA GLU A 887 -7.48 -48.41 -39.34
C GLU A 887 -6.20 -48.82 -38.61
N LEU A 888 -5.66 -50.00 -38.91
CA LEU A 888 -4.48 -50.55 -38.28
C LEU A 888 -3.21 -50.33 -39.11
N MET A 889 -3.32 -50.33 -40.43
CA MET A 889 -2.19 -50.14 -41.34
C MET A 889 -2.56 -49.44 -42.65
N THR A 890 -1.57 -48.93 -43.38
CA THR A 890 -1.75 -48.36 -44.74
C THR A 890 -0.82 -49.03 -45.74
N LEU A 891 -1.20 -49.03 -47.02
CA LEU A 891 -0.54 -49.85 -48.06
C LEU A 891 -0.24 -49.04 -49.33
N THR A 892 0.92 -49.28 -49.95
CA THR A 892 1.37 -48.58 -51.18
C THR A 892 2.08 -49.52 -52.16
N SER A 893 2.01 -49.21 -53.47
CA SER A 893 2.66 -49.98 -54.55
C SER A 893 3.62 -49.11 -55.37
N LYS A 894 4.45 -49.74 -56.21
CA LYS A 894 5.50 -49.04 -56.99
C LYS A 894 5.37 -49.14 -58.52
N ASP A 895 4.67 -50.13 -59.06
CA ASP A 895 4.34 -50.26 -60.48
C ASP A 895 3.10 -51.18 -60.67
N VAL A 896 2.41 -51.09 -61.81
CA VAL A 896 1.10 -51.72 -62.06
C VAL A 896 1.02 -52.51 -63.38
N ILE A 897 1.78 -52.14 -64.42
CA ILE A 897 1.87 -52.89 -65.69
C ILE A 897 3.32 -52.90 -66.15
N GLY A 898 4.11 -53.82 -65.59
CA GLY A 898 5.57 -53.89 -65.78
C GLY A 898 6.14 -55.25 -65.40
N LYS A 899 7.47 -55.38 -65.43
CA LYS A 899 8.15 -56.67 -65.20
C LYS A 899 8.51 -56.97 -63.73
N GLU A 900 8.54 -55.97 -62.84
CA GLU A 900 8.98 -56.13 -61.44
C GLU A 900 8.15 -55.24 -60.46
N PRO A 901 7.03 -55.72 -59.89
CA PRO A 901 6.16 -54.95 -59.00
C PRO A 901 6.49 -55.13 -57.49
N HIS A 902 6.52 -54.02 -56.73
CA HIS A 902 6.77 -54.00 -55.26
C HIS A 902 5.65 -53.29 -54.47
N TRP A 903 5.46 -53.69 -53.21
CA TRP A 903 4.36 -53.25 -52.32
C TRP A 903 4.80 -53.15 -50.83
N TYR A 904 4.27 -52.19 -50.07
CA TYR A 904 4.69 -51.84 -48.69
C TYR A 904 3.51 -51.60 -47.72
N ALA A 905 3.75 -51.74 -46.41
CA ALA A 905 2.78 -51.59 -45.31
C ALA A 905 3.30 -50.68 -44.16
N THR A 906 2.46 -49.86 -43.51
CA THR A 906 2.83 -49.00 -42.35
C THR A 906 1.79 -49.02 -41.22
N GLY A 907 2.23 -49.18 -39.97
CA GLY A 907 1.37 -49.38 -38.78
C GLY A 907 0.92 -48.08 -38.10
N VAL A 908 -0.39 -47.94 -37.89
CA VAL A 908 -1.06 -46.69 -37.46
C VAL A 908 -1.52 -46.74 -35.99
N LYS A 909 -1.94 -47.92 -35.51
CA LYS A 909 -2.65 -48.14 -34.24
C LYS A 909 -2.43 -49.58 -33.78
N GLU A 910 -2.40 -49.84 -32.47
CA GLU A 910 -2.22 -51.19 -31.93
C GLU A 910 -3.38 -52.14 -32.31
N GLY A 911 -3.07 -53.37 -32.76
CA GLY A 911 -4.04 -54.34 -33.29
C GLY A 911 -3.42 -55.42 -34.20
N GLU A 912 -4.26 -56.23 -34.86
CA GLU A 912 -3.87 -57.31 -35.80
C GLU A 912 -4.81 -57.39 -37.02
N THR A 913 -4.33 -57.71 -38.24
CA THR A 913 -5.17 -57.76 -39.49
C THR A 913 -4.58 -58.59 -40.66
N THR A 914 -5.18 -58.60 -41.87
CA THR A 914 -4.91 -59.50 -43.03
C THR A 914 -5.01 -58.80 -44.42
N LEU A 915 -4.43 -59.37 -45.51
CA LEU A 915 -4.18 -58.76 -46.86
C LEU A 915 -4.24 -59.77 -48.07
N THR A 916 -4.63 -59.36 -49.32
CA THR A 916 -4.86 -60.21 -50.56
C THR A 916 -4.52 -59.56 -51.97
N PHE A 917 -4.30 -60.32 -53.08
CA PHE A 917 -3.95 -59.89 -54.49
C PHE A 917 -4.42 -60.86 -55.67
N GLY A 918 -4.63 -60.46 -56.98
CA GLY A 918 -4.91 -61.34 -58.18
C GLY A 918 -4.80 -60.78 -59.67
N ILE A 919 -5.06 -61.59 -60.76
CA ILE A 919 -4.86 -61.31 -62.26
C ILE A 919 -5.89 -61.94 -63.30
N ASN A 920 -6.09 -61.39 -64.54
CA ASN A 920 -6.92 -61.90 -65.71
C ASN A 920 -6.45 -61.47 -67.18
N CYS A 921 -6.90 -62.07 -68.35
CA CYS A 921 -6.43 -61.85 -69.79
C CYS A 921 -7.42 -62.14 -71.04
N LEU A 922 -7.11 -61.74 -72.33
CA LEU A 922 -7.91 -61.97 -73.64
C LEU A 922 -7.15 -62.22 -75.03
N LYS A 923 -7.61 -61.77 -76.26
CA LYS A 923 -7.50 -62.44 -77.64
C LYS A 923 -7.55 -61.53 -78.96
N ASN A 924 -7.16 -61.94 -80.23
CA ASN A 924 -7.19 -61.10 -81.52
C ASN A 924 -7.45 -61.75 -82.98
N ASP A 925 -6.81 -61.28 -84.13
CA ASP A 925 -7.37 -61.07 -85.54
C ASP A 925 -7.06 -61.97 -86.78
N MET A 926 -5.94 -62.68 -86.89
CA MET A 926 -5.71 -63.80 -87.82
C MET A 926 -6.90 -64.83 -88.05
N GLY A 927 -8.12 -64.71 -87.51
CA GLY A 927 -9.24 -65.62 -87.84
C GLY A 927 -9.16 -67.12 -87.40
N PHE A 928 -8.14 -67.57 -86.63
CA PHE A 928 -7.99 -68.98 -86.18
C PHE A 928 -7.53 -69.14 -84.67
N TYR A 929 -8.12 -68.47 -83.65
CA TYR A 929 -7.53 -68.31 -82.27
C TYR A 929 -8.25 -68.92 -81.02
N ASP A 930 -7.51 -69.08 -79.90
CA ASP A 930 -8.03 -69.05 -78.50
C ASP A 930 -7.01 -68.67 -77.36
N PHE A 931 -7.46 -68.20 -76.17
CA PHE A 931 -6.65 -67.82 -74.94
C PHE A 931 -7.52 -67.70 -73.63
N THR A 932 -7.10 -68.17 -72.42
CA THR A 932 -8.02 -68.24 -71.22
C THR A 932 -7.55 -68.17 -69.71
N ASP A 933 -6.26 -68.07 -69.27
CA ASP A 933 -5.86 -68.25 -67.82
C ASP A 933 -5.93 -67.00 -66.84
N CYS A 934 -6.02 -67.20 -65.49
CA CYS A 934 -6.20 -66.19 -64.38
C CYS A 934 -5.80 -66.70 -62.92
N GLU A 935 -5.29 -65.90 -61.93
CA GLU A 935 -4.77 -66.35 -60.56
C GLU A 935 -4.84 -65.34 -59.33
N ALA A 936 -4.62 -65.74 -58.03
CA ALA A 936 -4.68 -64.89 -56.75
C ALA A 936 -4.06 -65.45 -55.38
N ILE A 937 -3.78 -64.65 -54.29
CA ILE A 937 -3.11 -65.05 -52.95
C ILE A 937 -3.19 -64.03 -51.71
N SER A 938 -2.92 -64.42 -50.40
CA SER A 938 -3.14 -63.61 -49.11
C SER A 938 -2.22 -63.83 -47.82
N LYS A 939 -2.22 -62.95 -46.74
CA LYS A 939 -1.41 -62.95 -45.41
C LYS A 939 -1.83 -62.06 -44.16
N LYS A 940 -1.33 -62.30 -42.91
CA LYS A 940 -1.55 -61.58 -41.59
C LYS A 940 -0.43 -60.62 -41.04
N ILE A 941 -0.83 -59.58 -40.24
CA ILE A 941 -0.08 -58.41 -39.67
C ILE A 941 -0.39 -58.12 -38.14
N ILE A 942 0.50 -57.43 -37.36
CA ILE A 942 0.40 -57.06 -35.90
C ILE A 942 1.11 -55.72 -35.51
N VAL A 943 0.61 -54.92 -34.52
CA VAL A 943 1.15 -53.59 -34.08
C VAL A 943 1.24 -53.34 -32.52
N GLU A 944 2.28 -52.67 -31.97
CA GLU A 944 2.63 -52.56 -30.48
C GLU A 944 2.89 -51.12 -29.86
N PRO A 945 2.77 -50.87 -28.51
CA PRO A 945 2.78 -49.54 -27.79
C PRO A 945 3.97 -49.16 -26.81
N ILE A 946 3.87 -48.02 -26.04
CA ILE A 946 4.90 -47.34 -25.17
C ILE A 946 4.31 -46.70 -23.86
N SER A 947 5.09 -46.47 -22.77
CA SER A 947 4.74 -45.64 -21.55
C SER A 947 6.01 -45.06 -20.84
N GLY A 948 6.05 -44.26 -19.75
CA GLY A 948 5.07 -43.69 -18.79
C GLY A 948 5.75 -42.90 -17.60
N ILE A 949 5.08 -42.75 -16.42
CA ILE A 949 5.56 -42.24 -15.08
C ILE A 949 5.57 -40.69 -14.82
N ASP A 950 5.28 -40.24 -13.57
CA ASP A 950 5.02 -38.82 -13.16
C ASP A 950 5.30 -38.44 -11.66
N SER A 951 6.34 -38.97 -10.98
CA SER A 951 6.73 -38.51 -9.61
C SER A 951 8.21 -38.79 -9.25
N ALA A 952 8.75 -38.09 -8.24
CA ALA A 952 10.15 -38.22 -7.79
C ALA A 952 10.29 -39.17 -6.57
N ALA A 953 11.36 -39.96 -6.54
CA ALA A 953 11.58 -41.00 -5.53
C ALA A 953 12.01 -40.45 -4.16
N VAL A 954 11.71 -41.22 -3.10
CA VAL A 954 12.30 -41.06 -1.77
C VAL A 954 13.67 -41.74 -1.77
N ASP A 955 14.70 -41.05 -1.26
CA ASP A 955 16.03 -41.61 -1.02
C ASP A 955 16.28 -41.79 0.50
N CYS A 956 17.32 -42.54 0.86
CA CYS A 956 17.53 -43.23 2.15
C CYS A 956 17.36 -42.42 3.46
N ASP A 957 17.32 -41.09 3.40
CA ASP A 957 17.27 -40.18 4.55
C ASP A 957 15.86 -39.58 4.78
N ASN A 958 14.83 -40.08 4.11
CA ASN A 958 13.47 -39.50 4.02
C ASN A 958 13.43 -38.09 3.40
N LEU A 959 14.47 -37.66 2.67
CA LEU A 959 14.47 -36.46 1.84
C LEU A 959 13.66 -36.73 0.55
N PHE A 960 12.61 -35.93 0.29
CA PHE A 960 11.83 -35.99 -0.95
C PHE A 960 11.22 -34.64 -1.32
N VAL A 961 10.83 -34.50 -2.59
CA VAL A 961 10.28 -33.25 -3.16
C VAL A 961 8.90 -33.50 -3.76
N THR A 962 7.92 -32.68 -3.38
CA THR A 962 6.53 -32.76 -3.87
C THR A 962 6.08 -31.45 -4.48
N THR A 963 5.28 -31.51 -5.55
CA THR A 963 4.56 -30.38 -6.12
C THR A 963 3.13 -30.32 -5.60
N GLN A 964 2.71 -29.20 -5.00
CA GLN A 964 1.33 -29.00 -4.53
C GLN A 964 0.89 -27.55 -4.76
N ASN A 965 -0.31 -27.36 -5.35
CA ASN A 965 -0.90 -26.05 -5.64
C ASN A 965 0.04 -25.07 -6.39
N GLY A 966 0.85 -25.58 -7.34
CA GLY A 966 1.82 -24.78 -8.10
C GLY A 966 3.17 -24.53 -7.40
N GLU A 967 3.33 -25.02 -6.16
CA GLU A 967 4.52 -24.80 -5.34
C GLU A 967 5.37 -26.06 -5.21
N VAL A 968 6.68 -25.88 -5.04
CA VAL A 968 7.65 -26.96 -4.82
C VAL A 968 7.98 -27.04 -3.34
N ILE A 969 7.76 -28.18 -2.71
CA ILE A 969 7.98 -28.40 -1.28
C ILE A 969 9.04 -29.48 -1.08
N VAL A 970 10.08 -29.15 -0.31
CA VAL A 970 11.18 -30.04 0.07
C VAL A 970 10.97 -30.51 1.50
N HIS A 971 10.82 -31.82 1.70
CA HIS A 971 10.55 -32.40 3.01
C HIS A 971 11.82 -33.00 3.63
N ASN A 972 12.00 -32.84 4.95
CA ASN A 972 13.09 -33.40 5.76
C ASN A 972 14.53 -32.96 5.38
N ALA A 973 14.71 -31.83 4.70
CA ALA A 973 16.03 -31.23 4.50
C ALA A 973 16.53 -30.50 5.77
N PRO A 974 17.81 -30.65 6.16
CA PRO A 974 18.38 -29.92 7.31
C PRO A 974 18.21 -28.39 7.22
N GLU A 975 18.15 -27.71 8.37
CA GLU A 975 17.80 -26.29 8.45
C GLU A 975 18.64 -25.41 7.51
N LYS A 976 19.96 -25.62 7.47
CA LYS A 976 20.91 -24.81 6.68
C LYS A 976 21.14 -25.31 5.24
N SER A 977 20.50 -26.38 4.81
CA SER A 977 20.65 -26.93 3.46
C SER A 977 20.10 -25.97 2.40
N ILE A 978 20.89 -25.76 1.33
CA ILE A 978 20.55 -24.87 0.22
C ILE A 978 19.76 -25.66 -0.83
N VAL A 979 18.62 -25.11 -1.23
CA VAL A 979 17.77 -25.60 -2.32
C VAL A 979 18.04 -24.77 -3.58
N ARG A 980 18.27 -25.44 -4.70
CA ARG A 980 18.42 -24.83 -6.03
C ARG A 980 17.36 -25.39 -6.97
N VAL A 981 16.71 -24.55 -7.76
CA VAL A 981 15.74 -24.98 -8.79
C VAL A 981 16.27 -24.59 -10.17
N PHE A 982 16.31 -25.55 -11.07
CA PHE A 982 16.80 -25.40 -12.44
C PHE A 982 15.69 -25.68 -13.46
N ALA A 983 15.70 -24.96 -14.57
CA ALA A 983 14.97 -25.35 -15.78
C ALA A 983 15.54 -26.66 -16.34
N LEU A 984 14.74 -27.40 -17.13
CA LEU A 984 15.19 -28.60 -17.84
C LEU A 984 16.41 -28.36 -18.78
N THR A 985 16.65 -27.10 -19.16
CA THR A 985 17.81 -26.65 -19.95
C THR A 985 19.10 -26.45 -19.12
N GLY A 986 19.07 -26.67 -17.80
CA GLY A 986 20.20 -26.49 -16.89
C GLY A 986 20.38 -25.07 -16.33
N THR A 987 19.51 -24.11 -16.68
CA THR A 987 19.57 -22.75 -16.15
C THR A 987 19.07 -22.69 -14.70
N LEU A 988 19.86 -22.13 -13.78
CA LEU A 988 19.44 -21.87 -12.40
C LEU A 988 18.37 -20.77 -12.37
N ILE A 989 17.23 -21.06 -11.74
CA ILE A 989 16.08 -20.14 -11.60
C ILE A 989 16.10 -19.45 -10.25
N THR A 990 16.37 -20.20 -9.18
CA THR A 990 16.48 -19.65 -7.82
C THR A 990 17.35 -20.53 -6.92
N GLU A 991 17.96 -19.90 -5.92
CA GLU A 991 18.75 -20.51 -4.85
C GLU A 991 18.32 -19.90 -3.51
N THR A 992 17.89 -20.73 -2.56
CA THR A 992 17.42 -20.29 -1.24
C THR A 992 17.69 -21.35 -0.16
N THR A 993 17.66 -20.97 1.11
CA THR A 993 17.56 -21.89 2.25
C THR A 993 16.12 -22.30 2.57
N ASP A 994 15.11 -21.66 1.98
CA ASP A 994 13.70 -21.97 2.21
C ASP A 994 13.31 -23.34 1.63
N LYS A 995 12.42 -24.04 2.34
CA LYS A 995 11.97 -25.40 1.97
C LYS A 995 10.66 -25.43 1.17
N THR A 996 10.10 -24.27 0.84
CA THR A 996 8.95 -24.12 -0.06
C THR A 996 9.22 -23.02 -1.07
N ILE A 997 9.27 -23.37 -2.36
CA ILE A 997 9.56 -22.46 -3.46
C ILE A 997 8.26 -22.16 -4.19
N ARG A 998 7.91 -20.87 -4.21
CA ARG A 998 6.66 -20.32 -4.73
C ARG A 998 6.93 -19.50 -6.00
N ASN A 999 5.87 -19.13 -6.73
CA ASN A 999 5.93 -18.31 -7.95
C ASN A 999 6.75 -18.92 -9.11
N LEU A 1000 6.77 -20.25 -9.22
CA LEU A 1000 7.25 -20.95 -10.42
C LEU A 1000 6.09 -21.14 -11.40
N SER A 1001 6.37 -21.03 -12.71
CA SER A 1001 5.40 -21.31 -13.77
C SER A 1001 5.19 -22.82 -13.96
N ALA A 1002 4.09 -23.22 -14.60
CA ALA A 1002 3.88 -24.61 -15.01
C ALA A 1002 4.98 -25.07 -15.99
N GLY A 1003 5.46 -26.31 -15.82
CA GLY A 1003 6.58 -26.89 -16.58
C GLY A 1003 7.39 -27.93 -15.82
N MET A 1004 8.38 -28.51 -16.50
CA MET A 1004 9.28 -29.53 -15.96
C MET A 1004 10.61 -28.93 -15.48
N TYR A 1005 10.98 -29.25 -14.24
CA TYR A 1005 12.13 -28.67 -13.53
C TYR A 1005 13.01 -29.75 -12.87
N ILE A 1006 14.23 -29.37 -12.52
CA ILE A 1006 15.15 -30.17 -11.69
C ILE A 1006 15.43 -29.39 -10.41
N VAL A 1007 15.16 -30.00 -9.26
CA VAL A 1007 15.39 -29.43 -7.92
C VAL A 1007 16.58 -30.13 -7.30
N VAL A 1008 17.54 -29.38 -6.77
CA VAL A 1008 18.77 -29.91 -6.17
C VAL A 1008 18.88 -29.44 -4.72
N VAL A 1009 19.06 -30.37 -3.79
CA VAL A 1009 19.17 -30.12 -2.34
C VAL A 1009 20.31 -30.96 -1.79
N ASP A 1010 21.30 -30.33 -1.13
CA ASP A 1010 22.54 -30.97 -0.64
C ASP A 1010 23.19 -31.95 -1.65
N GLY A 1011 23.13 -31.60 -2.94
CA GLY A 1011 23.71 -32.37 -4.04
C GLY A 1011 22.84 -33.50 -4.62
N LYS A 1012 21.68 -33.81 -4.00
CA LYS A 1012 20.71 -34.79 -4.53
C LYS A 1012 19.72 -34.08 -5.47
N SER A 1013 19.42 -34.69 -6.62
CA SER A 1013 18.66 -34.08 -7.72
C SER A 1013 17.34 -34.80 -7.99
N PHE A 1014 16.24 -34.05 -8.02
CA PHE A 1014 14.87 -34.54 -8.21
C PHE A 1014 14.24 -33.90 -9.44
N LYS A 1015 13.64 -34.69 -10.34
CA LYS A 1015 12.91 -34.18 -11.52
C LYS A 1015 11.41 -34.10 -11.20
N ILE A 1016 10.79 -32.96 -11.45
CA ILE A 1016 9.39 -32.68 -11.11
C ILE A 1016 8.66 -31.96 -12.24
N ASN A 1017 7.33 -32.08 -12.25
CA ASN A 1017 6.44 -31.44 -13.21
C ASN A 1017 5.42 -30.58 -12.45
N ILE A 1018 5.51 -29.27 -12.58
CA ILE A 1018 4.51 -28.33 -12.04
C ILE A 1018 3.42 -28.19 -13.11
N ARG A 1019 2.18 -28.53 -12.76
CA ARG A 1019 1.00 -28.41 -13.63
C ARG A 1019 0.28 -27.10 -13.41
#